data_AF-A0A8F2Z1N7-F1
#
_entry.id   AF-A0A8F2Z1N7-F1
#
_cell.length_a   1.000
_cell.length_b   1.000
_cell.length_c   1.000
_cell.angle_alpha   90.00
_cell.angle_beta   90.00
_cell.angle_gamma   90.00
#
_symmetry.space_group_name_H-M   'P 1'
#
loop_
_entity.id
_entity.type
_entity.pdbx_description
1 polymer ?
#
loop_
_entity_poly.entity_id
_entity_poly.type
_entity_poly.pdbx_seq_one_letter_code
_entity_poly.pdbx_strand_id
1 'polypeptide(L)'
;KLTPQGITEVSSSEIRVSDLIYIEKDQRVPADVVFLRTTETNGACFIRTDQLDGETDWKLRLAVSSTQRLPNDSELFDITAQVYAEKPQKDIHGFVGTFTKNDGDVIDESLNIENTLWANTVVASGTVLGIVIYTGSETRSVMNTSQPKSKVGLLDLEVNTLTKLLFVAVMVLSLVMMILKGFDGPWYRYLFRFILLFSYIIPISLRVNLDMGKVYYSWAIQRDKEIEGTVVRCTTIPEELGRINYLLTDKTGTLTQNDMVFKRLHLGSVSFTSETMDEVMSHLRSSFAHASGQPGPSPAKAASKVRRTVITRTVEAVKAIALCHNVTPVYEQMGREDWEEETEADQQSQQQVTYQASSPDEVALVSWTEEVGLALVKRDLTTMTLKTSNNQLLTYSILQIFPFTSETKRMGIIVKDEESGEIVFYMKGADSVMQTIVQYNDWLDEECGNMAREGLRTLVVAKKSLTEEQYADFESRYHQAKMSVQDRNAKVMAVQESLERDMELLCVTGVEDQLQDGVRSTLELLRNAGIKIWMLTGDKLETATCIAKSSRLVSRTQDIYIFRSVTNRAEAHLEMNTFRRKNDSVLIITGESLQVCLRFYEHEFVDLACQCPAVVVCRCSPTQKAEIVHLLKTHTKKNTCAIGDGGNDVSMIQAADAGIGLEGKEGRQASLAADFSLTQFKYLGKLLLVHGRNSYLRSSSLSQFVIHRGLIISTMQAVFSAVFYFASISL
;
A
#
# COMPACT_ATOMS: atom_id res chain seq x y z
N LYS A 1 8.21 0.59 32.54
CA LYS A 1 7.21 1.37 33.30
C LYS A 1 7.92 2.38 34.18
N LEU A 2 7.55 3.66 34.13
CA LEU A 2 8.12 4.68 35.00
C LEU A 2 7.39 4.67 36.35
N THR A 3 8.14 4.55 37.44
CA THR A 3 7.62 4.63 38.81
C THR A 3 8.37 5.72 39.58
N PRO A 4 7.84 6.20 40.73
CA PRO A 4 8.57 7.15 41.57
C PRO A 4 9.95 6.67 42.05
N GLN A 5 10.19 5.35 42.01
CA GLN A 5 11.45 4.71 42.41
C GLN A 5 12.40 4.47 41.22
N GLY A 6 12.00 4.82 39.99
CA GLY A 6 12.76 4.65 38.76
C GLY A 6 12.03 3.85 37.68
N ILE A 7 12.76 3.48 36.63
CA ILE A 7 12.24 2.68 35.51
C ILE A 7 12.28 1.19 35.91
N THR A 8 11.13 0.53 35.84
CA THR A 8 11.00 -0.92 36.07
C THR A 8 10.57 -1.62 34.79
N GLU A 9 11.24 -2.70 34.42
CA GLU A 9 10.80 -3.58 33.33
C GLU A 9 9.57 -4.38 33.77
N VAL A 10 8.55 -4.41 32.91
CA VAL A 10 7.26 -5.05 33.18
C VAL A 10 6.82 -5.77 31.92
N SER A 11 6.22 -6.96 32.05
CA SER A 11 5.66 -7.69 30.91
C SER A 11 4.52 -6.88 30.27
N SER A 12 4.44 -6.89 28.94
CA SER A 12 3.38 -6.20 28.19
C SER A 12 1.97 -6.58 28.65
N SER A 13 1.78 -7.84 29.09
CA SER A 13 0.51 -8.36 29.61
C SER A 13 0.05 -7.72 30.93
N GLU A 14 0.95 -7.09 31.67
CA GLU A 14 0.68 -6.50 32.99
C GLU A 14 0.39 -4.99 32.94
N ILE A 15 0.52 -4.38 31.76
CA ILE A 15 0.30 -2.95 31.53
C ILE A 15 -1.18 -2.61 31.74
N ARG A 16 -1.45 -1.55 32.50
CA ARG A 16 -2.81 -1.05 32.77
C ARG A 16 -2.98 0.36 32.23
N VAL A 17 -4.23 0.74 32.01
CA VAL A 17 -4.60 2.12 31.67
C VAL A 17 -4.10 3.06 32.79
N SER A 18 -3.59 4.23 32.40
CA SER A 18 -2.90 5.23 33.26
C SER A 18 -1.47 4.88 33.67
N ASP A 19 -0.90 3.76 33.24
CA ASP A 19 0.52 3.50 33.46
C ASP A 19 1.38 4.43 32.59
N LEU A 20 2.47 4.94 33.17
CA LEU A 20 3.52 5.66 32.45
C LEU A 20 4.53 4.65 31.88
N ILE A 21 4.68 4.64 30.56
CA ILE A 21 5.61 3.75 29.87
C ILE A 21 6.71 4.56 29.19
N TYR A 22 7.93 4.05 29.36
CA TYR A 22 9.12 4.56 28.71
C TYR A 22 9.47 3.59 27.59
N ILE A 23 9.66 4.10 26.38
CA ILE A 23 9.85 3.33 25.16
C ILE A 23 11.12 3.86 24.48
N GLU A 24 12.06 2.96 24.22
CA GLU A 24 13.34 3.32 23.57
C GLU A 24 13.24 3.27 22.04
N LYS A 25 14.28 3.78 21.39
CA LYS A 25 14.43 3.65 19.94
C LYS A 25 14.38 2.17 19.52
N ASP A 26 13.73 1.92 18.38
CA ASP A 26 13.51 0.62 17.75
C ASP A 26 12.66 -0.37 18.57
N GLN A 27 12.03 0.09 19.66
CA GLN A 27 11.07 -0.70 20.42
C GLN A 27 9.64 -0.53 19.93
N ARG A 28 8.85 -1.60 20.11
CA ARG A 28 7.42 -1.61 19.80
C ARG A 28 6.62 -1.00 20.93
N VAL A 29 5.67 -0.15 20.56
CA VAL A 29 4.69 0.42 21.48
C VAL A 29 3.72 -0.70 21.92
N PRO A 30 3.60 -1.00 23.22
CA PRO A 30 2.83 -2.16 23.69
C PRO A 30 1.32 -1.93 23.81
N ALA A 31 0.87 -0.69 23.90
CA ALA A 31 -0.51 -0.28 24.10
C ALA A 31 -0.75 1.10 23.47
N ASP A 32 -1.99 1.53 23.28
CA ASP A 32 -2.24 2.87 22.74
C ASP A 32 -1.90 3.91 23.82
N VAL A 33 -1.03 4.86 23.50
CA VAL A 33 -0.49 5.83 24.46
C VAL A 33 -0.56 7.27 23.95
N VAL A 34 -0.69 8.21 24.88
CA VAL A 34 -0.52 9.65 24.63
C VAL A 34 0.93 10.03 24.91
N PHE A 35 1.54 10.73 23.97
CA PHE A 35 2.95 11.13 23.98
C PHE A 35 3.16 12.34 24.89
N LEU A 36 3.84 12.14 26.02
CA LEU A 36 4.03 13.19 27.01
C LEU A 36 5.38 13.89 26.88
N ARG A 37 6.46 13.13 26.64
CA ARG A 37 7.81 13.69 26.65
C ARG A 37 8.81 12.86 25.85
N THR A 38 9.81 13.51 25.28
CA THR A 38 10.97 12.88 24.65
C THR A 38 12.29 13.53 25.06
N THR A 39 13.39 12.79 24.88
CA THR A 39 14.76 13.29 25.01
C THR A 39 15.12 14.35 23.98
N GLU A 40 14.44 14.43 22.83
CA GLU A 40 14.72 15.48 21.85
C GLU A 40 14.18 16.85 22.29
N THR A 41 14.99 17.91 22.16
CA THR A 41 14.64 19.27 22.62
C THR A 41 13.46 19.90 21.86
N ASN A 42 13.20 19.43 20.64
CA ASN A 42 12.09 19.84 19.79
C ASN A 42 10.74 19.22 20.21
N GLY A 43 10.72 18.24 21.11
CA GLY A 43 9.50 17.50 21.49
C GLY A 43 8.96 16.60 20.39
N ALA A 44 9.75 16.32 19.35
CA ALA A 44 9.36 15.53 18.20
C ALA A 44 9.94 14.12 18.26
N CYS A 45 9.17 13.15 17.83
CA CYS A 45 9.58 11.76 17.68
C CYS A 45 9.05 11.23 16.36
N PHE A 46 9.83 10.40 15.68
CA PHE A 46 9.37 9.68 14.49
C PHE A 46 8.96 8.27 14.88
N ILE A 47 7.81 7.82 14.35
CA ILE A 47 7.39 6.42 14.45
C ILE A 47 7.20 5.80 13.09
N ARG A 48 7.39 4.49 13.03
CA ARG A 48 6.99 3.65 11.90
C ARG A 48 5.65 3.01 12.19
N THR A 49 4.76 3.06 11.20
CA THR A 49 3.41 2.47 11.27
C THR A 49 3.21 1.29 10.33
N ASP A 50 4.30 0.76 9.76
CA ASP A 50 4.33 -0.37 8.81
C ASP A 50 3.49 -1.57 9.26
N GLN A 51 3.46 -1.85 10.57
CA GLN A 51 2.69 -2.95 11.14
C GLN A 51 1.20 -2.66 11.39
N LEU A 52 0.77 -1.40 11.31
CA LEU A 52 -0.61 -0.98 11.59
C LEU A 52 -1.39 -0.67 10.31
N ASP A 53 -0.77 0.08 9.40
CA ASP A 53 -1.37 0.55 8.15
C ASP A 53 -0.56 0.18 6.91
N GLY A 54 0.51 -0.60 7.04
CA GLY A 54 1.38 -0.97 5.92
C GLY A 54 2.28 0.16 5.43
N GLU A 55 2.11 1.40 5.91
CA GLU A 55 2.90 2.53 5.42
C GLU A 55 4.32 2.47 6.01
N THR A 56 5.32 2.50 5.12
CA THR A 56 6.74 2.54 5.51
C THR A 56 7.23 3.93 5.90
N ASP A 57 6.40 4.95 5.70
CA ASP A 57 6.74 6.34 5.96
C ASP A 57 6.88 6.61 7.46
N TRP A 58 7.85 7.43 7.82
CA TRP A 58 8.03 7.87 9.19
C TRP A 58 7.00 8.95 9.51
N LYS A 59 6.20 8.71 10.54
CA LYS A 59 5.18 9.65 10.99
C LYS A 59 5.72 10.44 12.16
N LEU A 60 5.75 11.76 11.99
CA LEU A 60 6.09 12.71 13.04
C LEU A 60 5.00 12.68 14.13
N ARG A 61 5.42 12.55 15.39
CA ARG A 61 4.60 12.69 16.60
C ARG A 61 5.18 13.78 17.46
N LEU A 62 4.31 14.54 18.12
CA LEU A 62 4.65 15.67 18.95
C LEU A 62 4.20 15.42 20.39
N ALA A 63 5.12 15.63 21.33
CA ALA A 63 4.83 15.56 22.74
C ALA A 63 3.87 16.68 23.15
N VAL A 64 3.11 16.45 24.22
CA VAL A 64 2.29 17.49 24.85
C VAL A 64 3.19 18.66 25.29
N SER A 65 2.80 19.88 24.92
CA SER A 65 3.71 21.04 24.99
C SER A 65 4.02 21.42 26.44
N SER A 66 3.02 21.34 27.32
CA SER A 66 3.16 21.62 28.75
C SER A 66 4.08 20.63 29.47
N THR A 67 4.11 19.36 29.07
CA THR A 67 4.94 18.31 29.71
C THR A 67 6.36 18.25 29.13
N GLN A 68 6.55 18.61 27.85
CA GLN A 68 7.88 18.68 27.25
C GLN A 68 8.74 19.80 27.87
N ARG A 69 8.12 20.90 28.31
CA ARG A 69 8.82 22.04 28.96
C ARG A 69 9.42 21.72 30.33
N LEU A 70 9.10 20.56 30.92
CA LEU A 70 9.68 20.16 32.19
C LEU A 70 11.19 19.88 32.02
N PRO A 71 12.02 20.07 33.05
CA PRO A 71 13.43 19.73 33.00
C PRO A 71 13.67 18.22 33.13
N ASN A 72 12.89 17.51 33.96
CA ASN A 72 13.10 16.09 34.29
C ASN A 72 11.81 15.26 34.26
N ASP A 73 11.95 13.97 33.97
CA ASP A 73 10.84 13.00 33.93
C ASP A 73 10.20 12.77 35.31
N SER A 74 10.95 12.99 36.39
CA SER A 74 10.45 12.85 37.77
C SER A 74 9.37 13.87 38.11
N GLU A 75 9.41 15.07 37.51
CA GLU A 75 8.43 16.12 37.76
C GLU A 75 7.04 15.80 37.17
N LEU A 76 6.92 14.79 36.30
CA LEU A 76 5.60 14.30 35.88
C LEU A 76 4.79 13.73 37.06
N PHE A 77 5.44 13.24 38.12
CA PHE A 77 4.75 12.73 39.30
C PHE A 77 4.21 13.83 40.22
N ASP A 78 4.76 15.04 40.10
CA ASP A 78 4.34 16.19 40.93
C ASP A 78 3.14 16.92 40.30
N ILE A 79 2.85 16.66 39.03
CA ILE A 79 1.77 17.32 38.28
C ILE A 79 0.45 16.58 38.49
N THR A 80 -0.59 17.34 38.83
CA THR A 80 -1.98 16.86 38.75
C THR A 80 -2.53 17.14 37.35
N ALA A 81 -2.63 16.11 36.51
CA ALA A 81 -3.20 16.21 35.18
C ALA A 81 -4.34 15.21 34.95
N GLN A 82 -5.26 15.57 34.06
CA GLN A 82 -6.35 14.72 33.61
C GLN A 82 -6.28 14.57 32.09
N VAL A 83 -6.33 13.34 31.61
CA VAL A 83 -6.43 13.03 30.18
C VAL A 83 -7.84 12.54 29.88
N TYR A 84 -8.56 13.28 29.06
CA TYR A 84 -9.79 12.80 28.45
C TYR A 84 -9.46 12.20 27.08
N ALA A 85 -9.85 10.96 26.87
CA ALA A 85 -9.81 10.29 25.58
C ALA A 85 -11.22 9.85 25.20
N GLU A 86 -11.54 9.88 23.91
CA GLU A 86 -12.82 9.41 23.39
C GLU A 86 -13.04 7.90 23.61
N LYS A 87 -14.15 7.35 23.13
CA LYS A 87 -14.33 5.88 23.17
C LYS A 87 -13.42 5.22 22.12
N PRO A 88 -12.92 4.00 22.36
CA PRO A 88 -12.13 3.28 21.36
C PRO A 88 -12.88 3.13 20.02
N GLN A 89 -12.25 3.56 18.93
CA GLN A 89 -12.77 3.45 17.57
C GLN A 89 -11.78 2.73 16.67
N LYS A 90 -12.27 2.17 15.55
CA LYS A 90 -11.43 1.49 14.55
C LYS A 90 -10.58 2.46 13.71
N ASP A 91 -11.00 3.71 13.61
CA ASP A 91 -10.27 4.72 12.83
C ASP A 91 -8.88 4.96 13.43
N ILE A 92 -7.85 4.84 12.60
CA ILE A 92 -6.45 5.02 12.97
C ILE A 92 -5.95 6.45 12.72
N HIS A 93 -6.69 7.25 11.94
CA HIS A 93 -6.31 8.60 11.51
C HIS A 93 -6.95 9.72 12.35
N GLY A 94 -8.08 9.46 12.99
CA GLY A 94 -8.71 10.38 13.93
C GLY A 94 -8.35 10.06 15.38
N PHE A 95 -8.08 11.07 16.20
CA PHE A 95 -8.10 10.95 17.66
C PHE A 95 -8.52 12.30 18.24
N VAL A 96 -9.48 12.25 19.16
CA VAL A 96 -9.93 13.43 19.90
C VAL A 96 -9.73 13.19 21.39
N GLY A 97 -8.90 14.03 22.00
CA GLY A 97 -8.69 14.05 23.44
C GLY A 97 -8.41 15.44 23.97
N THR A 98 -8.34 15.56 25.28
CA THR A 98 -7.98 16.79 25.98
C THR A 98 -7.05 16.47 27.13
N PHE A 99 -5.97 17.23 27.24
CA PHE A 99 -5.04 17.18 28.36
C PHE A 99 -5.25 18.42 29.21
N THR A 100 -5.67 18.24 30.46
CA THR A 100 -5.92 19.33 31.41
C THR A 100 -4.89 19.24 32.53
N LYS A 101 -4.06 20.27 32.68
CA LYS A 101 -3.11 20.40 33.81
C LYS A 101 -3.72 21.29 34.89
N ASN A 102 -3.88 20.75 36.10
CA ASN A 102 -4.49 21.41 37.27
C ASN A 102 -3.43 21.83 38.29
N ASP A 103 -2.56 22.77 37.93
CA ASP A 103 -1.45 23.22 38.77
C ASP A 103 -1.38 24.76 38.76
N GLY A 104 -2.22 25.40 39.58
CA GLY A 104 -2.39 26.85 39.62
C GLY A 104 -3.33 27.39 38.52
N ASP A 105 -2.81 27.53 37.30
CA ASP A 105 -3.60 27.90 36.12
C ASP A 105 -4.02 26.63 35.36
N VAL A 106 -5.32 26.52 35.06
CA VAL A 106 -5.85 25.41 34.26
C VAL A 106 -5.40 25.59 32.82
N ILE A 107 -4.44 24.78 32.39
CA ILE A 107 -3.98 24.74 31.01
C ILE A 107 -4.66 23.56 30.33
N ASP A 108 -5.60 23.86 29.44
CA ASP A 108 -6.25 22.88 28.57
C ASP A 108 -5.55 22.85 27.21
N GLU A 109 -4.98 21.69 26.87
CA GLU A 109 -4.43 21.41 25.55
C GLU A 109 -5.29 20.38 24.82
N SER A 110 -5.62 20.65 23.56
CA SER A 110 -6.30 19.67 22.69
C SER A 110 -5.31 18.60 22.25
N LEU A 111 -5.67 17.33 22.40
CA LEU A 111 -4.89 16.22 21.89
C LEU A 111 -5.44 15.78 20.54
N ASN A 112 -4.56 15.75 19.56
CA ASN A 112 -4.83 15.23 18.22
C ASN A 112 -4.07 13.92 17.99
N ILE A 113 -4.23 13.35 16.80
CA ILE A 113 -3.45 12.17 16.39
C ILE A 113 -1.93 12.39 16.54
N GLU A 114 -1.41 13.57 16.26
CA GLU A 114 0.03 13.86 16.39
C GLU A 114 0.58 13.62 17.81
N ASN A 115 -0.29 13.64 18.84
CA ASN A 115 0.07 13.43 20.23
C ASN A 115 -0.11 11.98 20.71
N THR A 116 -0.37 11.02 19.82
CA THR A 116 -0.60 9.62 20.18
C THR A 116 0.33 8.66 19.47
N LEU A 117 0.58 7.52 20.11
CA LEU A 117 1.30 6.39 19.53
C LEU A 117 0.45 5.14 19.69
N TRP A 118 0.20 4.43 18.58
CA TRP A 118 -0.65 3.25 18.56
C TRP A 118 0.13 1.99 18.90
N ALA A 119 -0.55 1.01 19.49
CA ALA A 119 0.02 -0.30 19.77
C ALA A 119 0.59 -0.94 18.48
N ASN A 120 1.70 -1.66 18.59
CA ASN A 120 2.49 -2.26 17.51
C ASN A 120 3.21 -1.29 16.55
N THR A 121 3.13 0.03 16.75
CA THR A 121 4.03 0.97 16.06
C THR A 121 5.44 0.88 16.64
N VAL A 122 6.46 1.24 15.85
CA VAL A 122 7.87 1.21 16.27
C VAL A 122 8.39 2.63 16.41
N VAL A 123 9.02 2.95 17.54
CA VAL A 123 9.67 4.25 17.76
C VAL A 123 10.97 4.29 16.95
N ALA A 124 11.09 5.22 15.99
CA ALA A 124 12.21 5.28 15.06
C ALA A 124 13.31 6.29 15.46
N SER A 125 12.94 7.37 16.15
CA SER A 125 13.90 8.37 16.66
C SER A 125 13.57 8.78 18.09
N GLY A 126 14.63 9.04 18.87
CA GLY A 126 14.51 9.47 20.25
C GLY A 126 13.97 8.40 21.19
N THR A 127 13.60 8.84 22.38
CA THR A 127 12.91 8.03 23.39
C THR A 127 11.55 8.65 23.67
N VAL A 128 10.60 7.82 24.07
CA VAL A 128 9.21 8.24 24.25
C VAL A 128 8.75 7.88 25.64
N LEU A 129 8.33 8.89 26.39
CA LEU A 129 7.56 8.73 27.62
C LEU A 129 6.09 9.03 27.30
N GLY A 130 5.22 8.05 27.55
CA GLY A 130 3.79 8.16 27.27
C GLY A 130 2.92 7.56 28.36
N ILE A 131 1.67 8.01 28.41
CA ILE A 131 0.63 7.48 29.30
C ILE A 131 -0.31 6.56 28.53
N VAL A 132 -0.58 5.38 29.09
CA VAL A 132 -1.44 4.37 28.46
C VAL A 132 -2.91 4.75 28.55
N ILE A 133 -3.58 4.81 27.39
CA ILE A 133 -5.03 5.13 27.28
C ILE A 133 -5.89 3.90 26.99
N TYR A 134 -5.47 2.99 26.11
CA TYR A 134 -6.22 1.77 25.78
C TYR A 134 -5.31 0.54 25.82
N THR A 135 -5.85 -0.59 26.29
CA THR A 135 -5.11 -1.86 26.41
C THR A 135 -5.88 -3.04 25.80
N GLY A 136 -5.15 -4.10 25.42
CA GLY A 136 -5.73 -5.35 24.94
C GLY A 136 -6.64 -5.19 23.72
N SER A 137 -7.89 -5.67 23.84
CA SER A 137 -8.90 -5.62 22.77
C SER A 137 -9.39 -4.21 22.43
N GLU A 138 -9.10 -3.23 23.28
CA GLU A 138 -9.46 -1.83 23.04
C GLU A 138 -8.44 -1.10 22.16
N THR A 139 -7.25 -1.69 21.97
CA THR A 139 -6.22 -1.10 21.11
C THR A 139 -6.65 -1.12 19.65
N ARG A 140 -6.34 -0.04 18.93
CA ARG A 140 -6.71 0.10 17.51
C ARG A 140 -6.11 -0.98 16.62
N SER A 141 -4.91 -1.47 16.95
CA SER A 141 -4.26 -2.58 16.23
C SER A 141 -5.10 -3.87 16.29
N VAL A 142 -5.57 -4.25 17.48
CA VAL A 142 -6.39 -5.46 17.66
C VAL A 142 -7.79 -5.29 17.07
N MET A 143 -8.40 -4.12 17.22
CA MET A 143 -9.73 -3.85 16.65
C MET A 143 -9.78 -3.94 15.12
N ASN A 144 -8.65 -3.70 14.46
CA ASN A 144 -8.49 -3.82 13.01
C ASN A 144 -8.00 -5.21 12.56
N THR A 145 -7.67 -6.11 13.49
CA THR A 145 -7.27 -7.49 13.17
C THR A 145 -8.50 -8.35 12.87
N SER A 146 -8.48 -9.07 11.74
CA SER A 146 -9.58 -9.94 11.29
C SER A 146 -9.39 -11.37 11.80
N GLN A 147 -10.44 -12.00 12.34
CA GLN A 147 -10.36 -13.37 12.86
C GLN A 147 -10.24 -14.39 11.72
N PRO A 148 -9.28 -15.33 11.78
CA PRO A 148 -9.07 -16.30 10.71
C PRO A 148 -10.26 -17.27 10.64
N LYS A 149 -10.83 -17.44 9.44
CA LYS A 149 -11.90 -18.41 9.15
C LYS A 149 -11.33 -19.63 8.42
N SER A 150 -11.82 -20.82 8.76
CA SER A 150 -11.50 -22.03 8.00
C SER A 150 -12.27 -22.02 6.68
N LYS A 151 -11.54 -22.14 5.55
CA LYS A 151 -12.10 -22.16 4.20
C LYS A 151 -12.39 -23.59 3.75
N VAL A 152 -13.53 -23.76 3.07
CA VAL A 152 -14.00 -25.04 2.52
C VAL A 152 -14.09 -24.91 1.01
N GLY A 153 -13.59 -25.92 0.28
CA GLY A 153 -13.63 -25.92 -1.18
C GLY A 153 -15.05 -26.14 -1.72
N LEU A 154 -15.32 -25.60 -2.91
CA LEU A 154 -16.51 -25.84 -3.69
C LEU A 154 -16.58 -27.32 -4.14
N LEU A 155 -15.45 -27.96 -4.44
CA LEU A 155 -15.44 -29.40 -4.73
C LEU A 155 -15.96 -30.23 -3.54
N ASP A 156 -15.63 -29.85 -2.31
CA ASP A 156 -16.15 -30.54 -1.12
C ASP A 156 -17.67 -30.40 -1.00
N LEU A 157 -18.22 -29.24 -1.37
CA LEU A 157 -19.67 -29.01 -1.40
C LEU A 157 -20.35 -29.83 -2.50
N GLU A 158 -19.73 -29.95 -3.67
CA GLU A 158 -20.20 -30.80 -4.78
C GLU A 158 -20.16 -32.28 -4.38
N VAL A 159 -19.06 -32.75 -3.79
CA VAL A 159 -18.92 -34.13 -3.28
C VAL A 159 -19.95 -34.41 -2.19
N ASN A 160 -20.24 -33.45 -1.30
CA ASN A 160 -21.30 -33.60 -0.31
C ASN A 160 -22.68 -33.72 -0.96
N THR A 161 -22.93 -32.95 -2.03
CA THR A 161 -24.19 -33.03 -2.79
C THR A 161 -24.33 -34.37 -3.52
N LEU A 162 -23.25 -34.86 -4.15
CA LEU A 162 -23.22 -36.20 -4.76
C LEU A 162 -23.41 -37.30 -3.71
N THR A 163 -22.79 -37.18 -2.54
CA THR A 163 -22.96 -38.12 -1.42
C THR A 163 -24.41 -38.17 -0.95
N LYS A 164 -25.10 -37.02 -0.86
CA LYS A 164 -26.54 -36.97 -0.55
C LYS A 164 -27.38 -37.68 -1.62
N LEU A 165 -27.06 -37.48 -2.90
CA LEU A 165 -27.74 -38.15 -4.01
C LEU A 165 -27.54 -39.67 -3.95
N LEU A 166 -26.31 -40.13 -3.72
CA LEU A 166 -25.98 -41.55 -3.58
C LEU A 166 -26.69 -42.17 -2.37
N PHE A 167 -26.82 -41.45 -1.26
CA PHE A 167 -27.60 -41.90 -0.10
C PHE A 167 -29.08 -42.10 -0.44
N VAL A 168 -29.69 -41.16 -1.16
CA VAL A 168 -31.07 -41.33 -1.65
C VAL A 168 -31.17 -42.55 -2.58
N ALA A 169 -30.20 -42.75 -3.47
CA ALA A 169 -30.16 -43.92 -4.35
C ALA A 169 -30.07 -45.24 -3.60
N VAL A 170 -29.28 -45.33 -2.52
CA VAL A 170 -29.24 -46.51 -1.62
C VAL A 170 -30.62 -46.79 -1.04
N MET A 171 -31.28 -45.78 -0.47
CA MET A 171 -32.60 -45.93 0.14
C MET A 171 -33.65 -46.42 -0.87
N VAL A 172 -33.63 -45.85 -2.08
CA VAL A 172 -34.54 -46.25 -3.16
C VAL A 172 -34.25 -47.68 -3.61
N LEU A 173 -32.98 -48.06 -3.84
CA LEU A 173 -32.62 -49.41 -4.27
C LEU A 173 -32.97 -50.46 -3.22
N SER A 174 -32.70 -50.19 -1.94
CA SER A 174 -33.10 -51.08 -0.84
C SER A 174 -34.63 -51.23 -0.74
N LEU A 175 -35.39 -50.17 -0.98
CA LEU A 175 -36.84 -50.21 -1.01
C LEU A 175 -37.36 -51.02 -2.21
N VAL A 176 -36.79 -50.83 -3.40
CA VAL A 176 -37.16 -51.60 -4.61
C VAL A 176 -36.90 -53.09 -4.38
N MET A 177 -35.74 -53.46 -3.83
CA MET A 177 -35.43 -54.86 -3.53
C MET A 177 -36.36 -55.45 -2.47
N MET A 178 -36.81 -54.65 -1.51
CA MET A 178 -37.86 -55.07 -0.57
C MET A 178 -39.19 -55.35 -1.28
N ILE A 179 -39.64 -54.42 -2.13
CA ILE A 179 -40.90 -54.54 -2.86
C ILE A 179 -40.89 -55.80 -3.74
N LEU A 180 -39.78 -56.05 -4.45
CA LEU A 180 -39.62 -57.22 -5.30
C LEU A 180 -39.59 -58.54 -4.51
N LYS A 181 -39.02 -58.53 -3.31
CA LYS A 181 -39.02 -59.68 -2.41
C LYS A 181 -40.41 -59.99 -1.83
N GLY A 182 -41.22 -58.95 -1.60
CA GLY A 182 -42.49 -59.05 -0.88
C GLY A 182 -42.35 -58.76 0.62
N PHE A 183 -43.46 -58.35 1.25
CA PHE A 183 -43.51 -57.89 2.64
C PHE A 183 -43.75 -59.01 3.66
N ASP A 184 -43.34 -60.24 3.34
CA ASP A 184 -43.59 -61.40 4.20
C ASP A 184 -42.60 -61.48 5.38
N GLY A 185 -43.14 -61.58 6.60
CA GLY A 185 -42.36 -61.65 7.84
C GLY A 185 -41.83 -60.29 8.35
N PRO A 186 -40.72 -60.25 9.12
CA PRO A 186 -40.18 -59.00 9.65
C PRO A 186 -39.47 -58.19 8.56
N TRP A 187 -40.25 -57.58 7.67
CA TRP A 187 -39.80 -56.78 6.51
C TRP A 187 -38.75 -55.74 6.91
N TYR A 188 -38.92 -55.06 8.04
CA TYR A 188 -37.97 -54.06 8.52
C TYR A 188 -36.54 -54.61 8.69
N ARG A 189 -36.39 -55.87 9.15
CA ARG A 189 -35.06 -56.51 9.29
C ARG A 189 -34.40 -56.73 7.93
N TYR A 190 -35.19 -57.12 6.92
CA TYR A 190 -34.69 -57.31 5.57
C TYR A 190 -34.36 -55.97 4.90
N LEU A 191 -35.10 -54.88 5.20
CA LEU A 191 -34.82 -53.54 4.68
C LEU A 191 -33.46 -53.05 5.19
N PHE A 192 -33.23 -53.15 6.50
CA PHE A 192 -31.94 -52.79 7.10
C PHE A 192 -30.79 -53.64 6.55
N ARG A 193 -31.02 -54.95 6.29
CA ARG A 193 -30.01 -55.79 5.63
C ARG A 193 -29.69 -55.32 4.21
N PHE A 194 -30.69 -54.94 3.42
CA PHE A 194 -30.45 -54.38 2.08
C PHE A 194 -29.77 -53.01 2.12
N ILE A 195 -30.08 -52.16 3.10
CA ILE A 195 -29.39 -50.88 3.30
C ILE A 195 -27.91 -51.12 3.65
N LEU A 196 -27.64 -52.05 4.58
CA LEU A 196 -26.27 -52.42 4.93
C LEU A 196 -25.52 -53.01 3.75
N LEU A 197 -26.18 -53.87 2.95
CA LEU A 197 -25.59 -54.46 1.75
C LEU A 197 -25.22 -53.39 0.71
N PHE A 198 -26.12 -52.46 0.41
CA PHE A 198 -25.88 -51.38 -0.57
C PHE A 198 -25.14 -50.16 0.01
N SER A 199 -24.75 -50.19 1.29
CA SER A 199 -23.97 -49.09 1.90
C SER A 199 -22.64 -48.85 1.20
N TYR A 200 -22.09 -49.86 0.49
CA TYR A 200 -20.90 -49.75 -0.35
C TYR A 200 -21.05 -48.77 -1.55
N ILE A 201 -22.28 -48.38 -1.91
CA ILE A 201 -22.53 -47.28 -2.89
C ILE A 201 -21.95 -45.96 -2.39
N ILE A 202 -21.90 -45.75 -1.07
CA ILE A 202 -21.31 -44.56 -0.46
C ILE A 202 -19.86 -44.88 -0.07
N PRO A 203 -18.87 -44.55 -0.92
CA PRO A 203 -17.48 -44.86 -0.62
C PRO A 203 -16.98 -44.02 0.56
N ILE A 204 -16.87 -44.65 1.74
CA ILE A 204 -16.29 -44.03 2.94
C ILE A 204 -14.86 -43.53 2.67
N SER A 205 -14.13 -44.22 1.79
CA SER A 205 -12.76 -43.87 1.39
C SER A 205 -12.66 -42.62 0.50
N LEU A 206 -13.77 -42.10 -0.03
CA LEU A 206 -13.75 -40.93 -0.93
C LEU A 206 -13.13 -39.71 -0.26
N ARG A 207 -13.61 -39.35 0.95
CA ARG A 207 -13.10 -38.19 1.68
C ARG A 207 -11.64 -38.36 2.07
N VAL A 208 -11.25 -39.53 2.58
CA VAL A 208 -9.86 -39.82 2.98
C VAL A 208 -8.91 -39.73 1.79
N ASN A 209 -9.30 -40.28 0.63
CA ASN A 209 -8.48 -40.19 -0.59
C ASN A 209 -8.34 -38.76 -1.10
N LEU A 210 -9.41 -37.96 -1.04
CA LEU A 210 -9.37 -36.54 -1.41
C LEU A 210 -8.48 -35.74 -0.45
N ASP A 211 -8.58 -35.97 0.86
CA ASP A 211 -7.74 -35.30 1.86
C ASP A 211 -6.25 -35.67 1.69
N MET A 212 -5.93 -36.94 1.41
CA MET A 212 -4.58 -37.37 1.06
C MET A 212 -4.09 -36.70 -0.24
N GLY A 213 -4.97 -36.57 -1.24
CA GLY A 213 -4.69 -35.84 -2.47
C GLY A 213 -4.33 -34.39 -2.21
N LYS A 214 -5.13 -33.68 -1.40
CA LYS A 214 -4.90 -32.28 -1.01
C LYS A 214 -3.58 -32.07 -0.29
N VAL A 215 -3.21 -32.98 0.62
CA VAL A 215 -1.89 -32.96 1.28
C VAL A 215 -0.76 -33.14 0.26
N TYR A 216 -0.90 -34.09 -0.66
CA TYR A 216 0.07 -34.30 -1.73
C TYR A 216 0.21 -33.08 -2.65
N TYR A 217 -0.89 -32.45 -3.05
CA TYR A 217 -0.86 -31.23 -3.88
C TYR A 217 -0.18 -30.08 -3.15
N SER A 218 -0.50 -29.88 -1.87
CA SER A 218 0.12 -28.85 -1.03
C SER A 218 1.64 -29.07 -0.93
N TRP A 219 2.07 -30.32 -0.72
CA TRP A 219 3.48 -30.71 -0.69
C TRP A 219 4.16 -30.50 -2.05
N ALA A 220 3.48 -30.80 -3.15
CA ALA A 220 4.02 -30.63 -4.49
C ALA A 220 4.23 -29.15 -4.85
N ILE A 221 3.31 -28.28 -4.41
CA ILE A 221 3.42 -26.82 -4.57
C ILE A 221 4.65 -26.29 -3.82
N GLN A 222 4.84 -26.69 -2.56
CA GLN A 222 5.97 -26.22 -1.74
C GLN A 222 7.35 -26.68 -2.25
N ARG A 223 7.41 -27.75 -3.06
CA ARG A 223 8.66 -28.32 -3.61
C ARG A 223 8.95 -27.91 -5.05
N ASP A 224 8.11 -27.08 -5.67
CA ASP A 224 8.33 -26.62 -7.04
C ASP A 224 9.51 -25.65 -7.11
N LYS A 225 10.51 -25.97 -7.93
CA LYS A 225 11.72 -25.16 -8.14
C LYS A 225 11.47 -23.89 -8.95
N GLU A 226 10.38 -23.81 -9.70
CA GLU A 226 10.07 -22.57 -10.44
C GLU A 226 9.28 -21.58 -9.57
N ILE A 227 8.83 -21.98 -8.38
CA ILE A 227 8.08 -21.15 -7.45
C ILE A 227 8.72 -21.18 -6.05
N GLU A 228 10.03 -20.92 -6.00
CA GLU A 228 10.80 -21.03 -4.76
C GLU A 228 10.28 -20.09 -3.66
N GLY A 229 10.25 -20.60 -2.43
CA GLY A 229 9.75 -19.88 -1.26
C GLY A 229 8.23 -19.89 -1.10
N THR A 230 7.49 -20.59 -1.97
CA THR A 230 6.03 -20.74 -1.81
C THR A 230 5.68 -21.56 -0.58
N VAL A 231 4.85 -21.01 0.31
CA VAL A 231 4.37 -21.70 1.50
C VAL A 231 2.87 -21.89 1.42
N VAL A 232 2.41 -23.14 1.44
CA VAL A 232 0.98 -23.46 1.57
C VAL A 232 0.60 -23.48 3.05
N ARG A 233 -0.22 -22.52 3.48
CA ARG A 233 -0.72 -22.40 4.86
C ARG A 233 -2.02 -23.17 5.05
N CYS A 234 -2.88 -23.16 4.04
CA CYS A 234 -4.17 -23.85 4.06
C CYS A 234 -4.13 -25.05 3.11
N THR A 235 -4.13 -26.26 3.66
CA THR A 235 -4.06 -27.50 2.87
C THR A 235 -5.41 -27.95 2.32
N THR A 236 -6.52 -27.31 2.67
CA THR A 236 -7.87 -27.77 2.32
C THR A 236 -8.35 -27.32 0.94
N ILE A 237 -7.79 -26.24 0.41
CA ILE A 237 -8.25 -25.57 -0.83
C ILE A 237 -7.31 -25.62 -2.07
N PRO A 238 -6.26 -26.48 -2.20
CA PRO A 238 -5.41 -26.52 -3.41
C PRO A 238 -6.15 -26.67 -4.75
N GLU A 239 -7.32 -27.31 -4.74
CA GLU A 239 -8.19 -27.51 -5.90
C GLU A 239 -8.99 -26.27 -6.30
N GLU A 240 -9.27 -25.36 -5.37
CA GLU A 240 -10.00 -24.11 -5.64
C GLU A 240 -9.19 -23.15 -6.51
N LEU A 241 -7.86 -23.23 -6.43
CA LEU A 241 -6.95 -22.44 -7.27
C LEU A 241 -7.22 -22.63 -8.77
N GLY A 242 -7.68 -23.82 -9.18
CA GLY A 242 -8.02 -24.13 -10.57
C GLY A 242 -9.38 -23.61 -11.04
N ARG A 243 -10.20 -23.06 -10.13
CA ARG A 243 -11.59 -22.63 -10.39
C ARG A 243 -11.79 -21.12 -10.21
N ILE A 244 -10.73 -20.37 -9.97
CA ILE A 244 -10.79 -18.91 -9.78
C ILE A 244 -11.29 -18.23 -11.05
N ASN A 245 -12.24 -17.30 -10.90
CA ASN A 245 -12.75 -16.48 -11.99
C ASN A 245 -12.42 -15.00 -11.85
N TYR A 246 -12.35 -14.51 -10.61
CA TYR A 246 -12.00 -13.13 -10.30
C TYR A 246 -10.71 -13.11 -9.49
N LEU A 247 -9.75 -12.31 -9.92
CA LEU A 247 -8.55 -11.96 -9.17
C LEU A 247 -8.67 -10.51 -8.70
N LEU A 248 -8.74 -10.31 -7.39
CA LEU A 248 -8.61 -9.01 -6.76
C LEU A 248 -7.16 -8.83 -6.33
N THR A 249 -6.53 -7.77 -6.79
CA THR A 249 -5.12 -7.48 -6.50
C THR A 249 -5.00 -6.11 -5.86
N ASP A 250 -4.16 -6.00 -4.83
CA ASP A 250 -3.66 -4.69 -4.40
C ASP A 250 -2.64 -4.14 -5.40
N LYS A 251 -2.38 -2.82 -5.34
CA LYS A 251 -1.43 -2.11 -6.18
C LYS A 251 -0.05 -2.00 -5.50
N THR A 252 -0.01 -1.44 -4.29
CA THR A 252 1.25 -1.10 -3.60
C THR A 252 1.84 -2.39 -3.05
N GLY A 253 3.14 -2.60 -3.23
CA GLY A 253 3.83 -3.78 -2.69
C GLY A 253 3.45 -5.12 -3.33
N THR A 254 2.32 -5.19 -4.05
CA THR A 254 1.84 -6.37 -4.78
C THR A 254 2.17 -6.29 -6.28
N LEU A 255 1.68 -5.27 -6.98
CA LEU A 255 2.02 -5.06 -8.40
C LEU A 255 3.28 -4.23 -8.54
N THR A 256 3.51 -3.31 -7.61
CA THR A 256 4.72 -2.48 -7.55
C THR A 256 5.67 -2.96 -6.46
N GLN A 257 6.95 -2.63 -6.60
CA GLN A 257 7.99 -2.88 -5.59
C GLN A 257 8.03 -1.78 -4.52
N ASN A 258 7.19 -0.74 -4.65
CA ASN A 258 7.25 0.51 -3.88
C ASN A 258 8.61 1.21 -3.96
N ASP A 259 9.36 0.93 -5.03
CA ASP A 259 10.66 1.55 -5.31
C ASP A 259 10.46 2.61 -6.40
N MET A 260 10.45 3.87 -5.97
CA MET A 260 10.30 5.03 -6.86
C MET A 260 11.63 5.34 -7.54
N VAL A 261 11.65 5.39 -8.86
CA VAL A 261 12.87 5.67 -9.63
C VAL A 261 12.65 6.81 -10.60
N PHE A 262 13.58 7.76 -10.58
CA PHE A 262 13.60 8.86 -11.53
C PHE A 262 13.96 8.34 -12.93
N LYS A 263 13.08 8.54 -13.91
CA LYS A 263 13.26 8.02 -15.28
C LYS A 263 13.47 9.09 -16.34
N ARG A 264 12.87 10.27 -16.16
CA ARG A 264 12.84 11.28 -17.23
C ARG A 264 12.88 12.70 -16.69
N LEU A 265 13.69 13.53 -17.33
CA LEU A 265 13.76 14.98 -17.10
C LEU A 265 13.54 15.68 -18.43
N HIS A 266 12.52 16.54 -18.52
CA HIS A 266 12.19 17.26 -19.75
C HIS A 266 12.28 18.77 -19.53
N LEU A 267 13.06 19.47 -20.37
CA LEU A 267 13.32 20.93 -20.28
C LEU A 267 12.61 21.73 -21.38
N GLY A 268 11.73 21.10 -22.16
CA GLY A 268 11.00 21.65 -23.29
C GLY A 268 11.75 21.48 -24.61
N SER A 269 13.02 21.89 -24.66
CA SER A 269 13.86 21.72 -25.86
C SER A 269 14.63 20.40 -25.90
N VAL A 270 14.86 19.79 -24.74
CA VAL A 270 15.63 18.55 -24.57
C VAL A 270 14.94 17.67 -23.54
N SER A 271 14.88 16.38 -23.83
CA SER A 271 14.39 15.34 -22.92
C SER A 271 15.53 14.40 -22.59
N PHE A 272 15.88 14.29 -21.31
CA PHE A 272 16.83 13.30 -20.81
C PHE A 272 16.05 12.09 -20.29
N THR A 273 16.35 10.92 -20.85
CA THR A 273 15.92 9.60 -20.35
C THR A 273 17.06 8.94 -19.60
N SER A 274 16.77 7.87 -18.85
CA SER A 274 17.77 7.11 -18.08
C SER A 274 19.05 6.76 -18.84
N GLU A 275 19.01 6.57 -20.16
CA GLU A 275 20.18 6.26 -21.00
C GLU A 275 21.06 7.48 -21.29
N THR A 276 20.50 8.69 -21.20
CA THR A 276 21.15 9.97 -21.49
C THR A 276 21.49 10.78 -20.23
N MET A 277 21.26 10.20 -19.04
CA MET A 277 21.49 10.87 -17.76
C MET A 277 22.95 11.28 -17.54
N ASP A 278 23.90 10.55 -18.11
CA ASP A 278 25.34 10.87 -18.04
C ASP A 278 25.65 12.26 -18.64
N GLU A 279 24.86 12.72 -19.60
CA GLU A 279 25.01 14.06 -20.18
C GLU A 279 24.70 15.16 -19.15
N VAL A 280 23.70 14.94 -18.29
CA VAL A 280 23.32 15.87 -17.20
C VAL A 280 24.47 16.01 -16.21
N MET A 281 25.12 14.90 -15.84
CA MET A 281 26.30 14.89 -14.97
C MET A 281 27.46 15.66 -15.60
N SER A 282 27.69 15.49 -16.90
CA SER A 282 28.73 16.24 -17.63
C SER A 282 28.45 17.76 -17.63
N HIS A 283 27.18 18.15 -17.77
CA HIS A 283 26.75 19.55 -17.75
C HIS A 283 26.99 20.20 -16.39
N LEU A 284 26.62 19.51 -15.29
CA LEU A 284 26.87 20.00 -13.93
C LEU A 284 28.36 20.16 -13.65
N ARG A 285 29.17 19.13 -13.95
CA ARG A 285 30.63 19.19 -13.77
C ARG A 285 31.26 20.37 -14.51
N SER A 286 30.84 20.61 -15.76
CA SER A 286 31.37 21.72 -16.56
C SER A 286 31.03 23.10 -15.97
N SER A 287 29.84 23.26 -15.40
CA SER A 287 29.37 24.52 -14.81
C SER A 287 30.04 24.80 -13.47
N PHE A 288 30.15 23.82 -12.58
CA PHE A 288 30.77 24.00 -11.26
C PHE A 288 32.30 24.06 -11.33
N ALA A 289 32.94 23.44 -12.33
CA ALA A 289 34.38 23.59 -12.56
C ALA A 289 34.80 25.02 -12.97
N HIS A 290 33.90 25.79 -13.59
CA HIS A 290 34.17 27.19 -13.94
C HIS A 290 34.03 28.13 -12.73
N ALA A 291 33.34 27.72 -11.66
CA ALA A 291 33.21 28.51 -10.43
C ALA A 291 34.45 28.39 -9.51
N SER A 292 35.19 27.28 -9.58
CA SER A 292 36.30 26.96 -8.66
C SER A 292 37.70 27.46 -9.10
N GLY A 293 37.79 28.42 -10.04
CA GLY A 293 39.01 29.23 -10.23
C GLY A 293 40.29 28.54 -10.70
N GLN A 294 40.26 27.31 -11.25
CA GLN A 294 41.45 26.72 -11.88
C GLN A 294 41.47 26.97 -13.41
N PRO A 295 42.54 27.58 -13.97
CA PRO A 295 42.66 27.76 -15.41
C PRO A 295 43.12 26.45 -16.07
N GLY A 296 42.16 25.63 -16.51
CA GLY A 296 42.42 24.55 -17.47
C GLY A 296 42.64 25.10 -18.89
N PRO A 297 43.38 24.39 -19.77
CA PRO A 297 43.86 24.96 -21.02
C PRO A 297 42.69 25.32 -21.94
N SER A 298 42.79 26.53 -22.49
CA SER A 298 41.89 27.20 -23.44
C SER A 298 40.93 26.27 -24.22
N PRO A 299 39.59 26.46 -24.10
CA PRO A 299 38.66 25.74 -24.95
C PRO A 299 38.69 26.29 -26.37
N ALA A 300 38.79 25.37 -27.32
CA ALA A 300 38.60 25.64 -28.73
C ALA A 300 37.29 26.44 -28.97
N LYS A 301 37.40 27.37 -29.92
CA LYS A 301 36.38 28.33 -30.32
C LYS A 301 35.03 27.66 -30.62
N ALA A 302 33.96 28.34 -30.19
CA ALA A 302 32.58 28.20 -30.64
C ALA A 302 31.79 26.94 -30.22
N ALA A 303 31.52 26.76 -28.93
CA ALA A 303 30.26 26.13 -28.53
C ALA A 303 29.10 27.11 -28.83
N SER A 304 28.11 26.68 -29.61
CA SER A 304 26.96 27.50 -30.03
C SER A 304 26.24 28.10 -28.81
N LYS A 305 25.73 29.34 -28.93
CA LYS A 305 24.95 30.02 -27.86
C LYS A 305 23.84 29.12 -27.27
N VAL A 306 23.24 28.27 -28.12
CA VAL A 306 22.20 27.29 -27.77
C VAL A 306 22.70 26.23 -26.78
N ARG A 307 23.94 25.74 -26.92
CA ARG A 307 24.49 24.72 -26.01
C ARG A 307 24.72 25.30 -24.61
N ARG A 308 25.10 26.57 -24.53
CA ARG A 308 25.32 27.26 -23.25
C ARG A 308 24.00 27.50 -22.51
N THR A 309 22.94 27.87 -23.22
CA THR A 309 21.60 28.06 -22.62
C THR A 309 20.99 26.75 -22.11
N VAL A 310 21.21 25.62 -22.81
CA VAL A 310 20.73 24.32 -22.34
C VAL A 310 21.44 23.91 -21.05
N ILE A 311 22.77 24.05 -20.98
CA ILE A 311 23.55 23.72 -19.77
C ILE A 311 23.04 24.51 -18.56
N THR A 312 22.83 25.84 -18.71
CA THR A 312 22.32 26.67 -17.61
C THR A 312 20.94 26.22 -17.15
N ARG A 313 19.99 25.98 -18.08
CA ARG A 313 18.64 25.50 -17.71
C ARG A 313 18.68 24.13 -17.04
N THR A 314 19.56 23.22 -17.48
CA THR A 314 19.76 21.92 -16.82
C THR A 314 20.23 22.09 -15.39
N VAL A 315 21.25 22.93 -15.15
CA VAL A 315 21.78 23.18 -13.80
C VAL A 315 20.72 23.78 -12.88
N GLU A 316 19.94 24.75 -13.37
CA GLU A 316 18.85 25.36 -12.61
C GLU A 316 17.73 24.36 -12.29
N ALA A 317 17.37 23.48 -13.23
CA ALA A 317 16.38 22.43 -13.00
C ALA A 317 16.87 21.44 -11.93
N VAL A 318 18.12 20.98 -11.99
CA VAL A 318 18.69 20.07 -10.97
C VAL A 318 18.75 20.76 -9.60
N LYS A 319 19.18 22.03 -9.55
CA LYS A 319 19.16 22.82 -8.30
C LYS A 319 17.74 22.93 -7.74
N ALA A 320 16.74 23.23 -8.55
CA ALA A 320 15.35 23.34 -8.10
C ALA A 320 14.83 22.03 -7.48
N ILE A 321 15.15 20.89 -8.09
CA ILE A 321 14.77 19.55 -7.59
C ILE A 321 15.49 19.26 -6.25
N ALA A 322 16.78 19.57 -6.16
CA ALA A 322 17.58 19.37 -4.96
C ALA A 322 17.26 20.35 -3.82
N LEU A 323 16.53 21.44 -4.09
CA LEU A 323 16.16 22.44 -3.08
C LEU A 323 14.71 22.29 -2.61
N CYS A 324 13.80 21.95 -3.50
CA CYS A 324 12.36 21.89 -3.25
C CYS A 324 11.92 20.49 -2.77
N HIS A 325 12.27 20.10 -1.55
CA HIS A 325 11.83 18.85 -0.92
C HIS A 325 11.80 18.98 0.60
N ASN A 326 11.24 17.98 1.30
CA ASN A 326 11.30 17.85 2.76
C ASN A 326 12.16 16.68 3.24
N VAL A 327 12.92 16.05 2.33
CA VAL A 327 13.86 14.96 2.61
C VAL A 327 14.95 15.37 3.61
N THR A 328 15.17 14.55 4.63
CA THR A 328 16.23 14.70 5.63
C THR A 328 17.27 13.57 5.43
N PRO A 329 18.57 13.89 5.37
CA PRO A 329 19.63 12.89 5.34
C PRO A 329 19.85 12.32 6.75
N VAL A 330 19.83 11.00 6.88
CA VAL A 330 20.16 10.29 8.11
C VAL A 330 21.49 9.56 7.93
N TYR A 331 22.39 9.78 8.88
CA TYR A 331 23.70 9.16 8.91
C TYR A 331 23.67 8.00 9.89
N GLU A 332 23.82 6.76 9.40
CA GLU A 332 24.02 5.63 10.28
C GLU A 332 25.44 5.69 10.85
N GLN A 333 25.53 5.86 12.17
CA GLN A 333 26.75 5.53 12.89
C GLN A 333 26.84 4.01 12.97
N MET A 334 27.58 3.38 12.06
CA MET A 334 28.00 2.00 12.28
C MET A 334 28.86 1.98 13.54
N GLY A 335 28.28 1.44 14.62
CA GLY A 335 28.99 1.16 15.86
C GLY A 335 30.12 0.17 15.58
N ARG A 336 31.30 0.69 15.25
CA ARG A 336 32.53 -0.07 15.28
C ARG A 336 33.11 0.09 16.67
N GLU A 337 32.72 -0.80 17.56
CA GLU A 337 33.47 -1.09 18.79
C GLU A 337 34.79 -1.74 18.38
N ASP A 338 35.77 -0.95 17.96
CA ASP A 338 37.18 -1.34 18.05
C ASP A 338 38.04 -0.08 18.01
N TRP A 339 38.89 0.02 19.03
CA TRP A 339 39.78 1.15 19.29
C TRP A 339 40.89 1.19 18.25
N GLU A 340 40.92 2.22 17.40
CA GLU A 340 42.15 2.75 16.81
C GLU A 340 41.92 4.22 16.40
N GLU A 341 42.81 5.11 16.85
CA GLU A 341 42.77 6.55 16.58
C GLU A 341 43.02 6.83 15.09
N GLU A 342 41.96 6.80 14.27
CA GLU A 342 41.99 7.38 12.92
C GLU A 342 41.39 8.80 12.96
N THR A 343 42.16 9.74 12.40
CA THR A 343 41.89 11.18 12.39
C THR A 343 40.51 11.55 11.80
N GLU A 344 39.85 12.52 12.43
CA GLU A 344 38.49 13.03 12.11
C GLU A 344 38.23 13.39 10.63
N ALA A 345 39.28 13.59 9.82
CA ALA A 345 39.17 13.94 8.41
C ALA A 345 38.81 12.75 7.48
N ASP A 346 39.15 11.51 7.84
CA ASP A 346 38.88 10.33 6.99
C ASP A 346 37.50 9.70 7.28
N GLN A 347 36.89 9.98 8.44
CA GLN A 347 35.58 9.46 8.83
C GLN A 347 34.41 10.00 8.00
N GLN A 348 34.57 11.15 7.32
CA GLN A 348 33.50 11.74 6.49
C GLN A 348 33.31 11.03 5.13
N SER A 349 34.23 10.15 4.75
CA SER A 349 34.23 9.53 3.40
C SER A 349 33.52 8.17 3.32
N GLN A 350 33.10 7.59 4.46
CA GLN A 350 32.44 6.27 4.51
C GLN A 350 31.17 6.21 5.37
N GLN A 351 30.52 7.35 5.67
CA GLN A 351 29.17 7.30 6.23
C GLN A 351 28.15 7.11 5.11
N GLN A 352 27.46 5.97 5.11
CA GLN A 352 26.37 5.71 4.18
C GLN A 352 25.19 6.63 4.54
N VAL A 353 24.89 7.58 3.66
CA VAL A 353 23.76 8.50 3.82
C VAL A 353 22.49 7.79 3.37
N THR A 354 21.48 7.75 4.25
CA THR A 354 20.14 7.28 3.89
C THR A 354 19.19 8.47 3.86
N TYR A 355 18.59 8.73 2.70
CA TYR A 355 17.59 9.79 2.56
C TYR A 355 16.22 9.31 3.04
N GLN A 356 15.54 10.18 3.79
CA GLN A 356 14.23 9.87 4.35
C GLN A 356 13.27 11.04 4.17
N ALA A 357 12.03 10.76 3.80
CA ALA A 357 10.97 11.75 3.68
C ALA A 357 9.60 11.10 3.91
N SER A 358 8.58 11.95 4.00
CA SER A 358 7.17 11.52 4.06
C SER A 358 6.61 11.05 2.71
N SER A 359 7.39 11.14 1.63
CA SER A 359 6.97 10.69 0.31
C SER A 359 8.15 10.07 -0.44
N PRO A 360 8.01 8.84 -0.96
CA PRO A 360 9.08 8.14 -1.66
C PRO A 360 9.42 8.82 -3.00
N ASP A 361 8.47 9.55 -3.60
CA ASP A 361 8.69 10.34 -4.82
C ASP A 361 9.75 11.44 -4.57
N GLU A 362 9.79 12.04 -3.38
CA GLU A 362 10.82 13.02 -3.02
C GLU A 362 12.17 12.38 -2.77
N VAL A 363 12.19 11.21 -2.11
CA VAL A 363 13.43 10.45 -1.89
C VAL A 363 14.05 10.09 -3.23
N ALA A 364 13.26 9.60 -4.20
CA ALA A 364 13.74 9.29 -5.54
C ALA A 364 14.32 10.50 -6.27
N LEU A 365 13.71 11.68 -6.11
CA LEU A 365 14.23 12.94 -6.67
C LEU A 365 15.57 13.32 -6.06
N VAL A 366 15.72 13.24 -4.74
CA VAL A 366 16.95 13.64 -4.04
C VAL A 366 18.08 12.61 -4.25
N SER A 367 17.77 11.31 -4.20
CA SER A 367 18.71 10.25 -4.56
C SER A 367 19.22 10.44 -5.99
N TRP A 368 18.34 10.79 -6.93
CA TRP A 368 18.77 11.12 -8.28
C TRP A 368 19.66 12.36 -8.33
N THR A 369 19.36 13.43 -7.58
CA THR A 369 20.26 14.60 -7.55
C THR A 369 21.65 14.27 -7.02
N GLU A 370 21.75 13.37 -6.04
CA GLU A 370 23.02 12.85 -5.55
C GLU A 370 23.78 12.10 -6.65
N GLU A 371 23.13 11.17 -7.36
CA GLU A 371 23.73 10.40 -8.46
C GLU A 371 24.30 11.32 -9.55
N VAL A 372 23.61 12.40 -9.90
CA VAL A 372 24.02 13.34 -10.94
C VAL A 372 25.10 14.33 -10.43
N GLY A 373 25.41 14.32 -9.13
CA GLY A 373 26.55 15.04 -8.54
C GLY A 373 26.18 16.27 -7.70
N LEU A 374 24.95 16.34 -7.18
CA LEU A 374 24.49 17.36 -6.24
C LEU A 374 23.84 16.67 -5.02
N ALA A 375 24.66 16.29 -4.04
CA ALA A 375 24.24 15.52 -2.87
C ALA A 375 23.72 16.42 -1.75
N LEU A 376 22.69 15.97 -1.02
CA LEU A 376 22.18 16.67 0.15
C LEU A 376 22.95 16.23 1.41
N VAL A 377 23.70 17.14 2.02
CA VAL A 377 24.50 16.83 3.22
C VAL A 377 23.73 17.13 4.48
N LYS A 378 23.14 18.33 4.59
CA LYS A 378 22.45 18.73 5.81
C LYS A 378 21.17 19.45 5.47
N ARG A 379 20.11 19.14 6.19
CA ARG A 379 18.85 19.87 6.16
C ARG A 379 18.34 20.07 7.57
N ASP A 380 18.24 21.32 7.97
CA ASP A 380 17.55 21.76 9.17
C ASP A 380 16.26 22.49 8.76
N LEU A 381 15.47 22.99 9.74
CA LEU A 381 14.27 23.79 9.45
C LEU A 381 14.57 25.13 8.76
N THR A 382 15.78 25.66 8.96
CA THR A 382 16.18 27.02 8.54
C THR A 382 17.34 27.04 7.54
N THR A 383 18.09 25.95 7.39
CA THR A 383 19.28 25.91 6.54
C THR A 383 19.38 24.58 5.80
N MET A 384 20.01 24.61 4.64
CA MET A 384 20.24 23.44 3.82
C MET A 384 21.59 23.53 3.12
N THR A 385 22.33 22.43 3.12
CA THR A 385 23.67 22.36 2.55
C THR A 385 23.73 21.26 1.50
N LEU A 386 24.07 21.65 0.28
CA LEU A 386 24.28 20.76 -0.86
C LEU A 386 25.77 20.62 -1.15
N LYS A 387 26.20 19.44 -1.55
CA LYS A 387 27.58 19.12 -1.93
C LYS A 387 27.64 18.81 -3.42
N THR A 388 28.46 19.57 -4.13
CA THR A 388 28.70 19.37 -5.57
C THR A 388 29.69 18.23 -5.81
N SER A 389 29.74 17.74 -7.06
CA SER A 389 30.70 16.73 -7.52
C SER A 389 32.17 17.10 -7.28
N ASN A 390 32.47 18.40 -7.12
CA ASN A 390 33.81 18.92 -6.88
C ASN A 390 34.10 19.12 -5.38
N ASN A 391 33.26 18.56 -4.51
CA ASN A 391 33.37 18.68 -3.05
C ASN A 391 33.15 20.11 -2.51
N GLN A 392 32.62 21.04 -3.32
CA GLN A 392 32.21 22.37 -2.87
C GLN A 392 30.85 22.28 -2.19
N LEU A 393 30.73 22.92 -1.02
CA LEU A 393 29.50 23.02 -0.23
C LEU A 393 28.76 24.32 -0.59
N LEU A 394 27.52 24.19 -1.05
CA LEU A 394 26.60 25.29 -1.30
C LEU A 394 25.63 25.37 -0.12
N THR A 395 25.59 26.51 0.55
CA THR A 395 24.74 26.72 1.72
C THR A 395 23.58 27.65 1.37
N TYR A 396 22.37 27.23 1.73
CA TYR A 396 21.13 27.96 1.49
C TYR A 396 20.39 28.16 2.81
N SER A 397 19.87 29.36 3.02
CA SER A 397 18.95 29.67 4.11
C SER A 397 17.51 29.47 3.64
N ILE A 398 16.76 28.64 4.35
CA ILE A 398 15.34 28.41 4.11
C ILE A 398 14.55 29.51 4.81
N LEU A 399 13.99 30.41 4.01
CA LEU A 399 13.21 31.53 4.51
C LEU A 399 11.76 31.12 4.81
N GLN A 400 11.16 30.31 3.93
CA GLN A 400 9.82 29.81 4.16
C GLN A 400 9.52 28.50 3.42
N ILE A 401 8.73 27.62 4.05
CA ILE A 401 8.27 26.36 3.47
C ILE A 401 6.75 26.37 3.37
N PHE A 402 6.23 25.99 2.20
CA PHE A 402 4.82 25.71 1.95
C PHE A 402 4.68 24.20 1.71
N PRO A 403 4.33 23.42 2.76
CA PRO A 403 4.31 21.97 2.67
C PRO A 403 3.26 21.49 1.66
N PHE A 404 3.49 20.31 1.10
CA PHE A 404 2.53 19.67 0.22
C PHE A 404 1.22 19.39 0.96
N THR A 405 0.09 19.71 0.34
CA THR A 405 -1.22 19.26 0.80
C THR A 405 -1.96 18.56 -0.35
N SER A 406 -2.83 17.61 -0.01
CA SER A 406 -3.62 16.91 -1.02
C SER A 406 -4.63 17.81 -1.73
N GLU A 407 -5.04 18.92 -1.10
CA GLU A 407 -5.94 19.92 -1.68
C GLU A 407 -5.21 20.81 -2.69
N THR A 408 -4.02 21.31 -2.34
CA THR A 408 -3.25 22.20 -3.22
C THR A 408 -2.46 21.46 -4.30
N LYS A 409 -2.17 20.16 -4.11
CA LYS A 409 -1.36 19.29 -4.98
C LYS A 409 0.00 19.88 -5.40
N ARG A 410 0.58 20.74 -4.57
CA ARG A 410 1.85 21.42 -4.82
C ARG A 410 2.59 21.70 -3.51
N MET A 411 3.91 21.81 -3.60
CA MET A 411 4.83 22.20 -2.54
C MET A 411 5.66 23.39 -3.03
N GLY A 412 5.90 24.38 -2.16
CA GLY A 412 6.78 25.50 -2.45
C GLY A 412 7.83 25.72 -1.36
N ILE A 413 8.96 26.29 -1.73
CA ILE A 413 10.02 26.70 -0.80
C ILE A 413 10.65 28.01 -1.26
N ILE A 414 10.89 28.93 -0.32
CA ILE A 414 11.67 30.16 -0.55
C ILE A 414 13.03 29.94 0.09
N VAL A 415 14.08 30.06 -0.73
CA VAL A 415 15.47 29.90 -0.30
C VAL A 415 16.28 31.13 -0.68
N LYS A 416 17.22 31.49 0.19
CA LYS A 416 18.27 32.50 -0.07
C LYS A 416 19.61 31.79 -0.19
N ASP A 417 20.29 32.01 -1.30
CA ASP A 417 21.67 31.54 -1.49
C ASP A 417 22.63 32.45 -0.70
N GLU A 418 23.45 31.87 0.17
CA GLU A 418 24.38 32.62 1.03
C GLU A 418 25.58 33.19 0.24
N GLU A 419 25.98 32.58 -0.88
CA GLU A 419 27.09 33.08 -1.69
C GLU A 419 26.65 34.21 -2.62
N SER A 420 25.52 34.04 -3.30
CA SER A 420 25.03 35.01 -4.31
C SER A 420 24.08 36.07 -3.73
N GLY A 421 23.46 35.79 -2.58
CA GLY A 421 22.40 36.62 -1.99
C GLY A 421 21.07 36.54 -2.73
N GLU A 422 20.94 35.70 -3.77
CA GLU A 422 19.71 35.59 -4.56
C GLU A 422 18.61 34.88 -3.76
N ILE A 423 17.40 35.46 -3.77
CA ILE A 423 16.20 34.86 -3.18
C ILE A 423 15.36 34.26 -4.29
N VAL A 424 15.13 32.95 -4.23
CA VAL A 424 14.36 32.23 -5.25
C VAL A 424 13.23 31.45 -4.59
N PHE A 425 12.04 31.59 -5.14
CA PHE A 425 10.89 30.76 -4.83
C PHE A 425 10.84 29.58 -5.81
N TYR A 426 10.99 28.36 -5.29
CA TYR A 426 10.81 27.13 -6.06
C TYR A 426 9.47 26.50 -5.73
N MET A 427 8.87 25.87 -6.74
CA MET A 427 7.63 25.12 -6.58
C MET A 427 7.67 23.86 -7.43
N LYS A 428 7.14 22.77 -6.85
CA LYS A 428 6.82 21.54 -7.57
C LYS A 428 5.39 21.13 -7.32
N GLY A 429 4.71 20.59 -8.33
CA GLY A 429 3.33 20.16 -8.19
C GLY A 429 2.83 19.31 -9.36
N ALA A 430 1.56 18.89 -9.25
CA ALA A 430 0.88 18.17 -10.31
C ALA A 430 0.70 19.05 -11.56
N ASP A 431 0.77 18.44 -12.74
CA ASP A 431 0.58 19.07 -14.05
C ASP A 431 -0.71 19.91 -14.14
N SER A 432 -1.85 19.34 -13.77
CA SER A 432 -3.16 20.00 -13.80
C SER A 432 -3.25 21.31 -13.00
N VAL A 433 -2.47 21.43 -11.91
CA VAL A 433 -2.44 22.64 -11.08
C VAL A 433 -1.38 23.60 -11.61
N MET A 434 -0.19 23.08 -11.89
CA MET A 434 0.94 23.88 -12.32
C MET A 434 0.71 24.54 -13.68
N GLN A 435 -0.06 23.94 -14.59
CA GLN A 435 -0.44 24.53 -15.87
C GLN A 435 -1.11 25.91 -15.74
N THR A 436 -1.83 26.17 -14.64
CA THR A 436 -2.49 27.46 -14.38
C THR A 436 -1.59 28.49 -13.69
N ILE A 437 -0.48 28.03 -13.10
CA ILE A 437 0.47 28.80 -12.28
C ILE A 437 1.67 29.25 -13.11
N VAL A 438 2.15 28.38 -14.01
CA VAL A 438 3.29 28.66 -14.87
C VAL A 438 2.88 29.52 -16.06
N GLN A 439 3.85 30.22 -16.62
CA GLN A 439 3.68 30.92 -17.89
C GLN A 439 3.23 29.94 -18.98
N TYR A 440 2.39 30.42 -19.90
CA TYR A 440 1.85 29.60 -20.99
C TYR A 440 2.98 28.95 -21.81
N ASN A 441 2.87 27.64 -22.03
CA ASN A 441 3.81 26.84 -22.80
C ASN A 441 3.03 25.85 -23.69
N ASP A 442 3.36 25.80 -24.98
CA ASP A 442 2.63 24.97 -25.96
C ASP A 442 2.84 23.45 -25.77
N TRP A 443 3.97 23.05 -25.19
CA TRP A 443 4.39 21.64 -25.13
C TRP A 443 4.07 20.94 -23.80
N LEU A 444 3.77 21.70 -22.74
CA LEU A 444 3.66 21.16 -21.37
C LEU A 444 2.57 20.08 -21.26
N ASP A 445 1.38 20.36 -21.80
CA ASP A 445 0.24 19.45 -21.70
C ASP A 445 0.46 18.17 -22.52
N GLU A 446 1.03 18.30 -23.73
CA GLU A 446 1.32 17.16 -24.60
C GLU A 446 2.39 16.24 -23.99
N GLU A 447 3.49 16.80 -23.47
CA GLU A 447 4.57 16.00 -22.89
C GLU A 447 4.18 15.37 -21.55
N CYS A 448 3.44 16.08 -20.68
CA CYS A 448 2.85 15.48 -19.49
C CYS A 448 1.93 14.30 -19.86
N GLY A 449 1.10 14.47 -20.90
CA GLY A 449 0.25 13.41 -21.44
C GLY A 449 1.04 12.21 -22.00
N ASN A 450 2.17 12.46 -22.68
CA ASN A 450 3.08 11.41 -23.19
C ASN A 450 3.68 10.59 -22.05
N MET A 451 4.23 11.26 -21.04
CA MET A 451 4.83 10.62 -19.87
C MET A 451 3.80 9.84 -19.05
N ALA A 452 2.60 10.38 -18.88
CA ALA A 452 1.50 9.70 -18.20
C ALA A 452 1.00 8.46 -18.99
N ARG A 453 1.10 8.45 -20.33
CA ARG A 453 0.79 7.28 -21.16
C ARG A 453 1.85 6.19 -21.04
N GLU A 454 3.10 6.56 -20.81
CA GLU A 454 4.20 5.64 -20.52
C GLU A 454 4.10 5.02 -19.10
N GLY A 455 3.29 5.61 -18.23
CA GLY A 455 3.13 5.15 -16.85
C GLY A 455 4.07 5.84 -15.86
N LEU A 456 4.57 7.03 -16.21
CA LEU A 456 5.36 7.87 -15.32
C LEU A 456 4.46 8.82 -14.54
N ARG A 457 4.77 9.04 -13.26
CA ARG A 457 4.20 10.12 -12.46
C ARG A 457 4.92 11.41 -12.83
N THR A 458 4.16 12.37 -13.33
CA THR A 458 4.69 13.66 -13.79
C THR A 458 4.61 14.72 -12.69
N LEU A 459 5.73 15.39 -12.43
CA LEU A 459 5.76 16.60 -11.60
C LEU A 459 6.32 17.76 -12.41
N VAL A 460 5.68 18.92 -12.29
CA VAL A 460 6.11 20.14 -12.95
C VAL A 460 6.84 20.99 -11.93
N VAL A 461 8.06 21.44 -12.29
CA VAL A 461 8.91 22.26 -11.44
C VAL A 461 9.07 23.64 -12.06
N ALA A 462 8.85 24.67 -11.25
CA ALA A 462 8.91 26.07 -11.64
C ALA A 462 9.65 26.91 -10.61
N LYS A 463 10.16 28.07 -11.04
CA LYS A 463 10.82 29.05 -10.18
C LYS A 463 10.29 30.45 -10.37
N LYS A 464 10.57 31.30 -9.40
CA LYS A 464 10.39 32.76 -9.48
C LYS A 464 11.45 33.44 -8.63
N SER A 465 12.32 34.23 -9.25
CA SER A 465 13.31 35.04 -8.53
C SER A 465 12.59 36.24 -7.88
N LEU A 466 12.93 36.52 -6.62
CA LEU A 466 12.35 37.59 -5.82
C LEU A 466 13.44 38.60 -5.45
N THR A 467 13.11 39.89 -5.50
CA THR A 467 13.96 40.91 -4.90
C THR A 467 13.79 40.94 -3.39
N GLU A 468 14.77 41.47 -2.66
CA GLU A 468 14.71 41.57 -1.20
C GLU A 468 13.51 42.43 -0.73
N GLU A 469 13.15 43.46 -1.49
CA GLU A 469 11.95 44.27 -1.25
C GLU A 469 10.65 43.46 -1.44
N GLN A 470 10.57 42.65 -2.51
CA GLN A 470 9.40 41.81 -2.77
C GLN A 470 9.23 40.74 -1.69
N TYR A 471 10.34 40.15 -1.21
CA TYR A 471 10.31 39.20 -0.11
C TYR A 471 9.86 39.85 1.20
N ALA A 472 10.40 41.03 1.55
CA ALA A 472 10.03 41.75 2.76
C ALA A 472 8.53 42.14 2.78
N ASP A 473 7.98 42.61 1.66
CA ASP A 473 6.55 42.88 1.52
C ASP A 473 5.72 41.60 1.71
N PHE A 474 6.13 40.51 1.06
CA PHE A 474 5.47 39.22 1.21
C PHE A 474 5.49 38.72 2.66
N GLU A 475 6.64 38.76 3.32
CA GLU A 475 6.82 38.32 4.70
C GLU A 475 5.93 39.11 5.66
N SER A 476 5.86 40.44 5.49
CA SER A 476 4.97 41.30 6.27
C SER A 476 3.50 40.91 6.10
N ARG A 477 3.03 40.74 4.85
CA ARG A 477 1.65 40.31 4.56
C ARG A 477 1.35 38.91 5.10
N TYR A 478 2.32 38.00 4.97
CA TYR A 478 2.20 36.62 5.43
C TYR A 478 2.15 36.52 6.96
N HIS A 479 2.99 37.29 7.65
CA HIS A 479 2.97 37.40 9.11
C HIS A 479 1.64 37.97 9.60
N GLN A 480 1.14 39.05 8.99
CA GLN A 480 -0.19 39.61 9.29
C GLN A 480 -1.31 38.58 9.08
N ALA A 481 -1.26 37.80 8.01
CA ALA A 481 -2.24 36.73 7.76
C ALA A 481 -2.18 35.62 8.81
N LYS A 482 -0.98 35.19 9.23
CA LYS A 482 -0.78 34.17 10.28
C LYS A 482 -1.27 34.63 11.66
N MET A 483 -1.13 35.92 11.96
CA MET A 483 -1.56 36.52 13.24
C MET A 483 -3.05 36.86 13.28
N SER A 484 -3.78 36.71 12.16
CA SER A 484 -5.22 36.97 12.10
C SER A 484 -6.02 35.92 12.89
N VAL A 485 -6.90 36.38 13.78
CA VAL A 485 -7.79 35.52 14.57
C VAL A 485 -8.98 35.02 13.74
N GLN A 486 -9.46 35.83 12.79
CA GLN A 486 -10.57 35.49 11.88
C GLN A 486 -10.04 35.07 10.50
N ASP A 487 -10.60 34.01 9.93
CA ASP A 487 -10.32 33.50 8.58
C ASP A 487 -8.82 33.34 8.25
N ARG A 488 -8.03 32.90 9.24
CA ARG A 488 -6.57 32.72 9.11
C ARG A 488 -6.22 31.91 7.87
N ASN A 489 -6.84 30.75 7.67
CA ASN A 489 -6.51 29.85 6.56
C ASN A 489 -6.75 30.50 5.19
N ALA A 490 -7.88 31.18 5.00
CA ALA A 490 -8.20 31.85 3.75
C ALA A 490 -7.24 33.01 3.45
N LYS A 491 -6.90 33.83 4.46
CA LYS A 491 -5.94 34.93 4.30
C LYS A 491 -4.54 34.43 3.97
N VAL A 492 -4.10 33.36 4.63
CA VAL A 492 -2.80 32.73 4.36
C VAL A 492 -2.76 32.20 2.93
N MET A 493 -3.80 31.50 2.47
CA MET A 493 -3.88 31.02 1.09
C MET A 493 -3.86 32.17 0.06
N ALA A 494 -4.62 33.24 0.30
CA ALA A 494 -4.65 34.38 -0.62
C ALA A 494 -3.28 35.08 -0.76
N VAL A 495 -2.51 35.18 0.34
CA VAL A 495 -1.15 35.71 0.32
C VAL A 495 -0.21 34.75 -0.43
N GLN A 496 -0.35 33.43 -0.22
CA GLN A 496 0.42 32.43 -0.93
C GLN A 496 0.15 32.47 -2.45
N GLU A 497 -1.12 32.52 -2.87
CA GLU A 497 -1.53 32.63 -4.28
C GLU A 497 -0.94 33.87 -4.99
N SER A 498 -0.62 34.93 -4.24
CA SER A 498 0.03 36.12 -4.82
C SER A 498 1.47 35.85 -5.31
N LEU A 499 2.17 34.87 -4.69
CA LEU A 499 3.48 34.43 -5.17
C LEU A 499 3.37 33.50 -6.38
N GLU A 500 2.32 32.68 -6.43
CA GLU A 500 2.07 31.59 -7.38
C GLU A 500 1.55 32.06 -8.76
N ARG A 501 1.81 33.30 -9.16
CA ARG A 501 1.43 33.83 -10.48
C ARG A 501 2.63 34.01 -11.39
N ASP A 502 2.45 33.63 -12.66
CA ASP A 502 3.41 33.81 -13.76
C ASP A 502 4.80 33.21 -13.50
N MET A 503 4.83 32.03 -12.88
CA MET A 503 6.06 31.32 -12.55
C MET A 503 6.79 30.83 -13.81
N GLU A 504 8.12 30.87 -13.81
CA GLU A 504 8.94 30.35 -14.90
C GLU A 504 9.02 28.83 -14.84
N LEU A 505 8.56 28.15 -15.89
CA LEU A 505 8.66 26.70 -16.04
C LEU A 505 10.13 26.28 -16.25
N LEU A 506 10.65 25.44 -15.35
CA LEU A 506 12.00 24.90 -15.46
C LEU A 506 12.01 23.54 -16.16
N CYS A 507 11.26 22.59 -15.62
CA CYS A 507 11.26 21.22 -16.11
C CYS A 507 10.00 20.44 -15.74
N VAL A 508 9.81 19.32 -16.43
CA VAL A 508 8.89 18.26 -16.07
C VAL A 508 9.71 17.02 -15.70
N THR A 509 9.44 16.44 -14.54
CA THR A 509 10.08 15.22 -14.08
C THR A 509 9.13 14.04 -14.22
N GLY A 510 9.68 12.85 -14.49
CA GLY A 510 8.96 11.59 -14.59
C GLY A 510 9.54 10.57 -13.63
N VAL A 511 8.77 10.22 -12.60
CA VAL A 511 9.12 9.18 -11.63
C VAL A 511 8.29 7.94 -11.92
N GLU A 512 8.94 6.79 -12.06
CA GLU A 512 8.29 5.49 -12.22
C GLU A 512 8.20 4.77 -10.88
N ASP A 513 7.01 4.29 -10.54
CA ASP A 513 6.80 3.31 -9.46
C ASP A 513 7.03 1.93 -10.06
N GLN A 514 8.19 1.32 -9.78
CA GLN A 514 8.61 0.12 -10.49
C GLN A 514 7.66 -1.05 -10.22
N LEU A 515 7.24 -1.71 -11.30
CA LEU A 515 6.47 -2.95 -11.21
C LEU A 515 7.37 -4.10 -10.72
N GLN A 516 6.78 -5.09 -10.04
CA GLN A 516 7.49 -6.33 -9.79
C GLN A 516 7.86 -7.04 -11.09
N ASP A 517 8.91 -7.85 -11.02
CA ASP A 517 9.35 -8.66 -12.15
C ASP A 517 8.22 -9.58 -12.65
N GLY A 518 8.05 -9.66 -13.97
CA GLY A 518 7.05 -10.50 -14.61
C GLY A 518 5.58 -10.12 -14.40
N VAL A 519 5.24 -8.99 -13.78
CA VAL A 519 3.82 -8.59 -13.55
C VAL A 519 3.04 -8.48 -14.85
N ARG A 520 3.60 -7.79 -15.86
CA ARG A 520 2.95 -7.55 -17.16
C ARG A 520 2.58 -8.86 -17.85
N SER A 521 3.53 -9.78 -17.97
CA SER A 521 3.32 -11.08 -18.61
C SER A 521 2.36 -11.97 -17.83
N THR A 522 2.43 -11.95 -16.50
CA THR A 522 1.52 -12.73 -15.64
C THR A 522 0.08 -12.22 -15.74
N LEU A 523 -0.15 -10.91 -15.70
CA LEU A 523 -1.50 -10.35 -15.86
C LEU A 523 -2.10 -10.65 -17.24
N GLU A 524 -1.29 -10.55 -18.30
CA GLU A 524 -1.71 -10.92 -19.66
C GLU A 524 -2.06 -12.42 -19.74
N LEU A 525 -1.25 -13.29 -19.14
CA LEU A 525 -1.48 -14.73 -19.11
C LEU A 525 -2.80 -15.08 -18.38
N LEU A 526 -3.05 -14.46 -17.22
CA LEU A 526 -4.27 -14.68 -16.44
C LEU A 526 -5.51 -14.17 -17.17
N ARG A 527 -5.42 -13.01 -17.83
CA ARG A 527 -6.50 -12.48 -18.68
C ARG A 527 -6.80 -13.41 -19.86
N ASN A 528 -5.77 -13.92 -20.52
CA ASN A 528 -5.91 -14.89 -21.61
C ASN A 528 -6.51 -16.22 -21.13
N ALA A 529 -6.32 -16.59 -19.85
CA ALA A 529 -6.97 -17.73 -19.22
C ALA A 529 -8.45 -17.47 -18.83
N GLY A 530 -8.97 -16.26 -19.06
CA GLY A 530 -10.36 -15.88 -18.76
C GLY A 530 -10.60 -15.42 -17.33
N ILE A 531 -9.54 -15.12 -16.56
CA ILE A 531 -9.65 -14.56 -15.21
C ILE A 531 -9.85 -13.05 -15.33
N LYS A 532 -10.91 -12.53 -14.70
CA LYS A 532 -11.20 -11.09 -14.62
C LYS A 532 -10.43 -10.47 -13.47
N ILE A 533 -9.69 -9.42 -13.73
CA ILE A 533 -8.77 -8.82 -12.76
C ILE A 533 -9.33 -7.48 -12.29
N TRP A 534 -9.44 -7.32 -10.97
CA TRP A 534 -9.88 -6.10 -10.30
C TRP A 534 -8.74 -5.57 -9.46
N MET A 535 -8.28 -4.36 -9.74
CA MET A 535 -7.26 -3.68 -8.93
C MET A 535 -7.96 -2.85 -7.86
N LEU A 536 -7.70 -3.12 -6.59
CA LEU A 536 -8.23 -2.35 -5.47
C LEU A 536 -7.07 -1.60 -4.83
N THR A 537 -7.14 -0.29 -4.70
CA THR A 537 -6.03 0.49 -4.12
C THR A 537 -6.52 1.65 -3.27
N GLY A 538 -5.76 1.97 -2.22
CA GLY A 538 -5.93 3.19 -1.41
C GLY A 538 -5.42 4.45 -2.11
N ASP A 539 -4.72 4.29 -3.23
CA ASP A 539 -4.11 5.40 -3.96
C ASP A 539 -5.11 6.33 -4.65
N LYS A 540 -4.60 7.50 -5.02
CA LYS A 540 -5.31 8.47 -5.84
C LYS A 540 -5.59 7.91 -7.23
N LEU A 541 -6.60 8.49 -7.87
CA LEU A 541 -7.09 8.07 -9.18
C LEU A 541 -5.99 8.15 -10.26
N GLU A 542 -5.19 9.21 -10.21
CA GLU A 542 -4.11 9.46 -11.17
C GLU A 542 -3.05 8.36 -11.11
N THR A 543 -2.59 8.02 -9.90
CA THR A 543 -1.61 6.95 -9.65
C THR A 543 -2.15 5.58 -10.05
N ALA A 544 -3.38 5.26 -9.66
CA ALA A 544 -4.00 3.98 -10.01
C ALA A 544 -4.16 3.82 -11.53
N THR A 545 -4.53 4.90 -12.23
CA THR A 545 -4.62 4.92 -13.69
C THR A 545 -3.25 4.71 -14.34
N CYS A 546 -2.21 5.32 -13.77
CA CYS A 546 -0.83 5.20 -14.21
C CYS A 546 -0.35 3.74 -14.12
N ILE A 547 -0.57 3.08 -12.97
CA ILE A 547 -0.21 1.67 -12.78
C ILE A 547 -1.08 0.74 -13.63
N ALA A 548 -2.37 1.02 -13.80
CA ALA A 548 -3.23 0.21 -14.67
C ALA A 548 -2.74 0.19 -16.14
N LYS A 549 -2.17 1.31 -16.61
CA LYS A 549 -1.52 1.41 -17.93
C LYS A 549 -0.15 0.72 -17.95
N SER A 550 0.72 0.98 -16.96
CA SER A 550 2.08 0.44 -16.93
C SER A 550 2.10 -1.09 -16.75
N SER A 551 1.17 -1.63 -15.96
CA SER A 551 1.01 -3.06 -15.68
C SER A 551 0.37 -3.86 -16.81
N ARG A 552 -0.13 -3.19 -17.87
CA ARG A 552 -0.92 -3.81 -18.96
C ARG A 552 -2.21 -4.48 -18.51
N LEU A 553 -2.72 -4.11 -17.33
CA LEU A 553 -4.08 -4.43 -16.91
C LEU A 553 -5.07 -3.92 -17.98
N VAL A 554 -4.82 -2.71 -18.49
CA VAL A 554 -5.50 -2.13 -19.66
C VAL A 554 -4.66 -2.37 -20.91
N SER A 555 -5.27 -2.89 -21.98
CA SER A 555 -4.61 -2.94 -23.29
C SER A 555 -4.38 -1.53 -23.85
N ARG A 556 -3.33 -1.33 -24.63
CA ARG A 556 -3.04 -0.01 -25.25
C ARG A 556 -4.16 0.52 -26.15
N THR A 557 -4.99 -0.37 -26.69
CA THR A 557 -6.10 -0.05 -27.59
C THR A 557 -7.45 0.04 -26.88
N GLN A 558 -7.52 -0.29 -25.59
CA GLN A 558 -8.77 -0.28 -24.82
C GLN A 558 -9.01 1.11 -24.23
N ASP A 559 -10.26 1.55 -24.32
CA ASP A 559 -10.68 2.80 -23.70
C ASP A 559 -10.80 2.64 -22.18
N ILE A 560 -10.34 3.66 -21.47
CA ILE A 560 -10.51 3.77 -20.02
C ILE A 560 -11.71 4.68 -19.76
N TYR A 561 -12.72 4.17 -19.07
CA TYR A 561 -13.84 4.95 -18.57
C TYR A 561 -13.59 5.36 -17.12
N ILE A 562 -13.33 6.66 -16.90
CA ILE A 562 -13.20 7.23 -15.57
C ILE A 562 -14.59 7.62 -15.08
N PHE A 563 -15.07 6.92 -14.06
CA PHE A 563 -16.35 7.20 -13.42
C PHE A 563 -16.24 8.50 -12.62
N ARG A 564 -17.12 9.46 -12.93
CA ARG A 564 -17.09 10.77 -12.28
C ARG A 564 -17.48 10.66 -10.80
N SER A 565 -17.02 11.60 -10.00
CA SER A 565 -17.40 11.66 -8.59
C SER A 565 -18.91 11.90 -8.48
N VAL A 566 -19.61 11.02 -7.75
CA VAL A 566 -21.06 11.12 -7.51
C VAL A 566 -21.34 11.18 -6.03
N THR A 567 -22.25 12.08 -5.65
CA THR A 567 -22.68 12.23 -4.24
C THR A 567 -24.15 11.85 -4.07
N ASN A 568 -24.95 12.05 -5.12
CA ASN A 568 -26.39 11.91 -5.07
C ASN A 568 -26.90 10.77 -5.96
N ARG A 569 -28.09 10.25 -5.63
CA ARG A 569 -28.77 9.19 -6.40
C ARG A 569 -29.00 9.56 -7.88
N ALA A 570 -29.32 10.82 -8.16
CA ALA A 570 -29.60 11.28 -9.53
C ALA A 570 -28.33 11.31 -10.40
N GLU A 571 -27.22 11.80 -9.84
CA GLU A 571 -25.90 11.80 -10.49
C GLU A 571 -25.42 10.38 -10.77
N ALA A 572 -25.52 9.49 -9.77
CA ALA A 572 -25.19 8.08 -9.93
C ALA A 572 -25.98 7.41 -11.06
N HIS A 573 -27.28 7.72 -11.18
CA HIS A 573 -28.11 7.18 -12.27
C HIS A 573 -27.68 7.68 -13.65
N LEU A 574 -27.38 8.98 -13.77
CA LEU A 574 -26.95 9.58 -15.03
C LEU A 574 -25.60 9.03 -15.50
N GLU A 575 -24.64 8.94 -14.58
CA GLU A 575 -23.31 8.40 -14.88
C GLU A 575 -23.37 6.91 -15.20
N MET A 576 -24.18 6.13 -14.47
CA MET A 576 -24.38 4.71 -14.80
C MET A 576 -24.99 4.51 -16.18
N ASN A 577 -25.97 5.32 -16.57
CA ASN A 577 -26.55 5.27 -17.92
C ASN A 577 -25.55 5.67 -19.02
N THR A 578 -24.64 6.61 -18.71
CA THR A 578 -23.56 7.00 -19.61
C THR A 578 -22.58 5.86 -19.79
N PHE A 579 -22.20 5.21 -18.68
CA PHE A 579 -21.30 4.08 -18.66
C PHE A 579 -21.87 2.86 -19.39
N ARG A 580 -23.18 2.56 -19.24
CA ARG A 580 -23.88 1.49 -19.98
C ARG A 580 -23.73 1.57 -21.50
N ARG A 581 -23.48 2.75 -22.05
CA ARG A 581 -23.31 2.94 -23.50
C ARG A 581 -21.91 2.62 -24.00
N LYS A 582 -20.94 2.49 -23.08
CA LYS A 582 -19.54 2.18 -23.40
C LYS A 582 -19.32 0.68 -23.28
N ASN A 583 -19.07 0.03 -24.42
CA ASN A 583 -18.71 -1.38 -24.48
C ASN A 583 -17.19 -1.53 -24.47
N ASP A 584 -16.70 -2.61 -23.85
CA ASP A 584 -15.28 -2.99 -23.81
C ASP A 584 -14.32 -1.94 -23.21
N SER A 585 -14.83 -1.11 -22.29
CA SER A 585 -14.01 -0.14 -21.55
C SER A 585 -13.63 -0.65 -20.16
N VAL A 586 -12.41 -0.36 -19.72
CA VAL A 586 -11.97 -0.57 -18.34
C VAL A 586 -12.59 0.50 -17.43
N LEU A 587 -13.18 0.09 -16.32
CA LEU A 587 -13.80 0.99 -15.35
C LEU A 587 -12.78 1.45 -14.30
N ILE A 588 -12.68 2.76 -14.08
CA ILE A 588 -11.97 3.36 -12.93
C ILE A 588 -12.98 4.13 -12.08
N ILE A 589 -13.12 3.78 -10.81
CA ILE A 589 -14.08 4.42 -9.89
C ILE A 589 -13.43 4.69 -8.52
N THR A 590 -13.84 5.76 -7.84
CA THR A 590 -13.39 6.06 -6.47
C THR A 590 -14.25 5.32 -5.43
N GLY A 591 -13.68 4.99 -4.28
CA GLY A 591 -14.38 4.29 -3.20
C GLY A 591 -15.65 5.00 -2.72
N GLU A 592 -15.63 6.32 -2.62
CA GLU A 592 -16.81 7.13 -2.25
C GLU A 592 -17.94 6.99 -3.28
N SER A 593 -17.62 7.13 -4.56
CA SER A 593 -18.60 7.00 -5.65
C SER A 593 -19.13 5.57 -5.76
N LEU A 594 -18.26 4.58 -5.56
CA LEU A 594 -18.65 3.19 -5.48
C LEU A 594 -19.68 2.97 -4.37
N GLN A 595 -19.44 3.51 -3.17
CA GLN A 595 -20.36 3.34 -2.04
C GLN A 595 -21.74 3.96 -2.31
N VAL A 596 -21.81 5.11 -2.99
CA VAL A 596 -23.08 5.72 -3.42
C VAL A 596 -23.80 4.82 -4.43
N CYS A 597 -23.07 4.29 -5.42
CA CYS A 597 -23.62 3.35 -6.41
C CYS A 597 -24.14 2.06 -5.75
N LEU A 598 -23.38 1.47 -4.82
CA LEU A 598 -23.78 0.28 -4.09
C LEU A 598 -25.02 0.54 -3.22
N ARG A 599 -25.10 1.70 -2.56
CA ARG A 599 -26.25 2.03 -1.69
C ARG A 599 -27.58 2.16 -2.45
N PHE A 600 -27.57 2.68 -3.67
CA PHE A 600 -28.81 2.98 -4.42
C PHE A 600 -29.10 2.04 -5.59
N TYR A 601 -28.06 1.45 -6.20
CA TYR A 601 -28.13 0.67 -7.44
C TYR A 601 -27.22 -0.57 -7.41
N GLU A 602 -27.14 -1.26 -6.26
CA GLU A 602 -26.24 -2.40 -6.04
C GLU A 602 -26.23 -3.42 -7.19
N HIS A 603 -27.37 -4.06 -7.48
CA HIS A 603 -27.46 -5.11 -8.50
C HIS A 603 -27.08 -4.59 -9.91
N GLU A 604 -27.63 -3.45 -10.31
CA GLU A 604 -27.40 -2.90 -11.65
C GLU A 604 -25.94 -2.49 -11.87
N PHE A 605 -25.29 -1.93 -10.85
CA PHE A 605 -23.90 -1.53 -10.93
C PHE A 605 -22.97 -2.73 -10.99
N VAL A 606 -23.21 -3.74 -10.15
CA VAL A 606 -22.37 -4.96 -10.10
C VAL A 606 -22.45 -5.72 -11.41
N ASP A 607 -23.66 -5.88 -11.98
CA ASP A 607 -23.82 -6.54 -13.27
C ASP A 607 -23.06 -5.83 -14.40
N LEU A 608 -23.03 -4.50 -14.37
CA LEU A 608 -22.31 -3.68 -15.34
C LEU A 608 -20.79 -3.75 -15.13
N ALA A 609 -20.31 -3.61 -13.89
CA ALA A 609 -18.90 -3.71 -13.54
C ALA A 609 -18.34 -5.11 -13.84
N CYS A 610 -19.13 -6.17 -13.63
CA CYS A 610 -18.75 -7.54 -13.97
C CYS A 610 -18.67 -7.78 -15.48
N GLN A 611 -19.26 -6.95 -16.34
CA GLN A 611 -19.11 -7.07 -17.80
C GLN A 611 -17.78 -6.49 -18.29
N CYS A 612 -17.18 -5.57 -17.53
CA CYS A 612 -15.90 -4.95 -17.88
C CYS A 612 -14.76 -5.98 -17.96
N PRO A 613 -13.77 -5.74 -18.85
CA PRO A 613 -12.58 -6.57 -18.93
C PRO A 613 -11.70 -6.46 -17.66
N ALA A 614 -11.60 -5.26 -17.09
CA ALA A 614 -10.94 -4.98 -15.82
C ALA A 614 -11.65 -3.84 -15.10
N VAL A 615 -11.48 -3.78 -13.78
CA VAL A 615 -12.01 -2.71 -12.92
C VAL A 615 -10.90 -2.24 -11.98
N VAL A 616 -10.76 -0.93 -11.82
CA VAL A 616 -9.84 -0.29 -10.88
C VAL A 616 -10.65 0.52 -9.89
N VAL A 617 -10.53 0.22 -8.61
CA VAL A 617 -11.17 0.99 -7.54
C VAL A 617 -10.09 1.73 -6.75
N CYS A 618 -10.18 3.05 -6.76
CA CYS A 618 -9.22 3.96 -6.15
C CYS A 618 -9.73 4.45 -4.79
N ARG A 619 -8.84 4.93 -3.92
CA ARG A 619 -9.19 5.44 -2.57
C ARG A 619 -10.05 4.45 -1.76
N CYS A 620 -9.77 3.15 -1.87
CA CYS A 620 -10.45 2.13 -1.08
C CYS A 620 -9.93 2.12 0.37
N SER A 621 -10.84 2.12 1.34
CA SER A 621 -10.47 1.73 2.71
C SER A 621 -10.24 0.21 2.78
N PRO A 622 -9.47 -0.30 3.77
CA PRO A 622 -9.31 -1.74 3.99
C PRO A 622 -10.65 -2.48 4.12
N THR A 623 -11.61 -1.88 4.84
CA THR A 623 -12.95 -2.44 5.02
C THR A 623 -13.74 -2.53 3.71
N GLN A 624 -13.64 -1.52 2.84
CA GLN A 624 -14.28 -1.52 1.53
C GLN A 624 -13.71 -2.61 0.62
N LYS A 625 -12.39 -2.89 0.69
CA LYS A 625 -11.79 -3.99 -0.11
C LYS A 625 -12.45 -5.33 0.21
N ALA A 626 -12.65 -5.64 1.49
CA ALA A 626 -13.33 -6.87 1.92
C ALA A 626 -14.81 -6.90 1.52
N GLU A 627 -15.51 -5.75 1.58
CA GLU A 627 -16.90 -5.63 1.14
C GLU A 627 -17.07 -5.92 -0.35
N ILE A 628 -16.17 -5.40 -1.20
CA ILE A 628 -16.16 -5.68 -2.64
C ILE A 628 -16.03 -7.18 -2.92
N VAL A 629 -15.15 -7.87 -2.19
CA VAL A 629 -14.99 -9.34 -2.31
C VAL A 629 -16.30 -10.05 -1.96
N HIS A 630 -16.92 -9.70 -0.84
CA HIS A 630 -18.19 -10.30 -0.42
C HIS A 630 -19.33 -10.03 -1.41
N LEU A 631 -19.37 -8.83 -1.97
CA LEU A 631 -20.33 -8.44 -2.98
C LEU A 631 -20.15 -9.24 -4.28
N LEU A 632 -18.92 -9.38 -4.79
CA LEU A 632 -18.65 -10.22 -5.96
C LEU A 632 -19.06 -11.68 -5.73
N LYS A 633 -18.74 -12.24 -4.56
CA LYS A 633 -19.13 -13.61 -4.20
C LYS A 633 -20.64 -13.80 -4.15
N THR A 634 -21.36 -12.86 -3.55
CA THR A 634 -22.82 -12.97 -3.35
C THR A 634 -23.59 -12.83 -4.66
N HIS A 635 -23.23 -11.84 -5.50
CA HIS A 635 -23.93 -11.57 -6.75
C HIS A 635 -23.54 -12.52 -7.87
N THR A 636 -22.24 -12.77 -8.06
CA THR A 636 -21.78 -13.60 -9.19
C THR A 636 -21.80 -15.09 -8.89
N LYS A 637 -21.74 -15.48 -7.60
CA LYS A 637 -21.52 -16.87 -7.15
C LYS A 637 -20.30 -17.55 -7.76
N LYS A 638 -19.33 -16.74 -8.24
CA LYS A 638 -18.07 -17.21 -8.80
C LYS A 638 -16.97 -17.12 -7.76
N ASN A 639 -15.94 -17.96 -7.94
CA ASN A 639 -14.82 -18.01 -7.02
C ASN A 639 -13.90 -16.80 -7.19
N THR A 640 -13.59 -16.20 -6.05
CA THR A 640 -12.74 -15.03 -5.93
C THR A 640 -11.40 -15.38 -5.31
N CYS A 641 -10.34 -14.82 -5.87
CA CYS A 641 -9.01 -14.86 -5.30
C CYS A 641 -8.55 -13.45 -4.97
N ALA A 642 -7.95 -13.25 -3.80
CA ALA A 642 -7.39 -11.97 -3.41
C ALA A 642 -5.88 -12.11 -3.17
N ILE A 643 -5.11 -11.16 -3.68
CA ILE A 643 -3.66 -11.05 -3.47
C ILE A 643 -3.28 -9.68 -2.91
N GLY A 644 -2.41 -9.68 -1.89
CA GLY A 644 -1.91 -8.49 -1.21
C GLY A 644 -0.63 -8.80 -0.42
N ASP A 645 0.11 -7.78 0.01
CA ASP A 645 1.35 -7.91 0.79
C ASP A 645 1.28 -7.25 2.17
N GLY A 646 0.52 -6.16 2.29
CA GLY A 646 0.39 -5.36 3.50
C GLY A 646 -0.72 -5.79 4.48
N GLY A 647 -0.68 -5.24 5.69
CA GLY A 647 -1.71 -5.45 6.73
C GLY A 647 -3.11 -4.99 6.29
N ASN A 648 -3.19 -3.97 5.44
CA ASN A 648 -4.44 -3.45 4.87
C ASN A 648 -5.21 -4.48 4.04
N ASP A 649 -4.51 -5.46 3.48
CA ASP A 649 -5.09 -6.44 2.56
C ASP A 649 -5.54 -7.72 3.27
N VAL A 650 -5.19 -7.88 4.55
CA VAL A 650 -5.55 -9.07 5.34
C VAL A 650 -7.06 -9.32 5.32
N SER A 651 -7.86 -8.26 5.45
CA SER A 651 -9.33 -8.35 5.42
C SER A 651 -9.85 -8.83 4.05
N MET A 652 -9.26 -8.35 2.95
CA MET A 652 -9.57 -8.76 1.58
C MET A 652 -9.17 -10.21 1.32
N ILE A 653 -7.96 -10.60 1.73
CA ILE A 653 -7.39 -11.96 1.60
C ILE A 653 -8.23 -12.99 2.36
N GLN A 654 -8.66 -12.66 3.58
CA GLN A 654 -9.50 -13.54 4.39
C GLN A 654 -10.95 -13.66 3.85
N ALA A 655 -11.48 -12.61 3.23
CA ALA A 655 -12.83 -12.62 2.66
C ALA A 655 -12.95 -13.47 1.38
N ALA A 656 -11.87 -13.56 0.59
CA ALA A 656 -11.82 -14.29 -0.67
C ALA A 656 -11.87 -15.82 -0.49
N ASP A 657 -12.25 -16.55 -1.53
CA ASP A 657 -12.27 -18.03 -1.50
C ASP A 657 -10.85 -18.61 -1.47
N ALA A 658 -9.92 -17.95 -2.16
CA ALA A 658 -8.49 -18.21 -2.06
C ALA A 658 -7.73 -16.92 -1.77
N GLY A 659 -7.04 -16.87 -0.63
CA GLY A 659 -6.21 -15.74 -0.21
C GLY A 659 -4.74 -16.01 -0.48
N ILE A 660 -4.08 -15.11 -1.19
CA ILE A 660 -2.65 -15.19 -1.50
C ILE A 660 -1.96 -14.00 -0.86
N GLY A 661 -0.93 -14.26 -0.07
CA GLY A 661 -0.12 -13.24 0.59
C GLY A 661 1.24 -13.16 -0.07
N LEU A 662 1.70 -11.96 -0.37
CA LEU A 662 3.07 -11.73 -0.82
C LEU A 662 3.97 -11.42 0.39
N GLU A 663 5.20 -11.93 0.36
CA GLU A 663 6.23 -11.55 1.32
C GLU A 663 6.89 -10.23 0.86
N GLY A 664 6.32 -9.11 1.29
CA GLY A 664 6.77 -7.77 0.95
C GLY A 664 7.83 -7.18 1.91
N LYS A 665 8.38 -6.02 1.54
CA LYS A 665 9.28 -5.23 2.41
C LYS A 665 8.55 -4.66 3.64
N GLU A 666 7.24 -4.45 3.53
CA GLU A 666 6.37 -3.85 4.57
C GLU A 666 6.08 -4.81 5.74
N GLY A 667 6.38 -6.10 5.58
CA GLY A 667 6.23 -7.12 6.61
C GLY A 667 5.65 -8.43 6.08
N ARG A 668 5.39 -9.37 6.99
CA ARG A 668 4.84 -10.70 6.66
C ARG A 668 3.37 -10.87 7.04
N GLN A 669 2.65 -9.80 7.37
CA GLN A 669 1.29 -9.90 7.91
C GLN A 669 0.31 -10.53 6.92
N ALA A 670 0.29 -10.09 5.66
CA ALA A 670 -0.55 -10.69 4.63
C ALA A 670 -0.17 -12.15 4.36
N SER A 671 1.13 -12.45 4.23
CA SER A 671 1.67 -13.81 4.08
C SER A 671 1.24 -14.76 5.22
N LEU A 672 1.23 -14.28 6.47
CA LEU A 672 0.81 -15.05 7.63
C LEU A 672 -0.70 -15.30 7.67
N ALA A 673 -1.49 -14.34 7.20
CA ALA A 673 -2.95 -14.44 7.18
C ALA A 673 -3.52 -15.12 5.92
N ALA A 674 -2.70 -15.35 4.89
CA ALA A 674 -3.10 -15.94 3.62
C ALA A 674 -3.15 -17.47 3.65
N ASP A 675 -3.84 -18.05 2.65
CA ASP A 675 -3.88 -19.49 2.42
C ASP A 675 -2.60 -19.99 1.72
N PHE A 676 -2.06 -19.15 0.83
CA PHE A 676 -0.81 -19.38 0.10
C PHE A 676 0.09 -18.15 0.23
N SER A 677 1.35 -18.37 0.61
CA SER A 677 2.39 -17.34 0.61
C SER A 677 3.23 -17.45 -0.65
N LEU A 678 3.43 -16.34 -1.36
CA LEU A 678 4.33 -16.21 -2.49
C LEU A 678 5.39 -15.15 -2.18
N THR A 679 6.56 -15.27 -2.78
CA THR A 679 7.63 -14.27 -2.65
C THR A 679 7.54 -13.16 -3.70
N GLN A 680 6.95 -13.44 -4.86
CA GLN A 680 6.85 -12.50 -5.99
C GLN A 680 5.53 -12.71 -6.75
N PHE A 681 5.01 -11.64 -7.37
CA PHE A 681 3.76 -11.69 -8.13
C PHE A 681 3.81 -12.64 -9.34
N LYS A 682 4.94 -12.75 -10.06
CA LYS A 682 5.04 -13.57 -11.28
C LYS A 682 4.67 -15.04 -11.07
N TYR A 683 4.91 -15.54 -9.87
CA TYR A 683 4.63 -16.90 -9.44
C TYR A 683 3.14 -17.25 -9.40
N LEU A 684 2.28 -16.24 -9.31
CA LEU A 684 0.83 -16.40 -9.35
C LEU A 684 0.35 -17.12 -10.62
N GLY A 685 0.95 -16.79 -11.78
CA GLY A 685 0.58 -17.40 -13.05
C GLY A 685 0.73 -18.93 -13.03
N LYS A 686 1.86 -19.41 -12.51
CA LYS A 686 2.12 -20.85 -12.41
C LYS A 686 1.30 -21.52 -11.32
N LEU A 687 1.14 -20.86 -10.16
CA LEU A 687 0.34 -21.38 -9.05
C LEU A 687 -1.11 -21.66 -9.50
N LEU A 688 -1.74 -20.72 -10.19
CA LEU A 688 -3.13 -20.88 -10.63
C LEU A 688 -3.27 -21.83 -11.82
N LEU A 689 -2.51 -21.58 -12.89
CA LEU A 689 -2.74 -22.24 -14.18
C LEU A 689 -2.16 -23.64 -14.27
N VAL A 690 -1.08 -23.92 -13.53
CA VAL A 690 -0.44 -25.25 -13.51
C VAL A 690 -0.90 -26.02 -12.29
N HIS A 691 -0.59 -25.55 -11.07
CA HIS A 691 -0.90 -26.30 -9.85
C HIS A 691 -2.40 -26.33 -9.58
N GLY A 692 -3.08 -25.19 -9.62
CA GLY A 692 -4.53 -25.12 -9.39
C GLY A 692 -5.32 -26.00 -10.37
N ARG A 693 -5.04 -25.85 -11.68
CA ARG A 693 -5.68 -26.68 -12.71
C ARG A 693 -5.41 -28.18 -12.53
N ASN A 694 -4.16 -28.56 -12.26
CA ASN A 694 -3.81 -29.97 -12.06
C ASN A 694 -4.44 -30.55 -10.79
N SER A 695 -4.45 -29.80 -9.69
CA SER A 695 -5.11 -30.19 -8.44
C SER A 695 -6.60 -30.42 -8.65
N TYR A 696 -7.28 -29.52 -9.37
CA TYR A 696 -8.70 -29.68 -9.70
C TYR A 696 -8.97 -30.92 -10.57
N LEU A 697 -8.23 -31.09 -11.67
CA LEU A 697 -8.43 -32.21 -12.60
C LEU A 697 -8.15 -33.56 -11.92
N ARG A 698 -7.08 -33.64 -11.11
CA ARG A 698 -6.71 -34.87 -10.40
C ARG A 698 -7.74 -35.22 -9.31
N SER A 699 -8.22 -34.24 -8.55
CA SER A 699 -9.25 -34.45 -7.52
C SER A 699 -10.58 -34.89 -8.13
N SER A 700 -10.98 -34.26 -9.24
CA SER A 700 -12.18 -34.63 -9.98
C SER A 700 -12.10 -36.06 -10.52
N SER A 701 -10.97 -36.41 -11.16
CA SER A 701 -10.74 -37.78 -11.66
C SER A 701 -10.71 -38.82 -10.54
N LEU A 702 -10.07 -38.52 -9.41
CA LEU A 702 -10.02 -39.39 -8.24
C LEU A 702 -11.43 -39.61 -7.65
N SER A 703 -12.21 -38.54 -7.52
CA SER A 703 -13.58 -38.61 -7.01
C SER A 703 -14.47 -39.48 -7.91
N GLN A 704 -14.43 -39.24 -9.23
CA GLN A 704 -15.16 -40.04 -10.21
C GLN A 704 -14.74 -41.51 -10.19
N PHE A 705 -13.45 -41.79 -10.10
CA PHE A 705 -12.92 -43.16 -10.05
C PHE A 705 -13.43 -43.92 -8.81
N VAL A 706 -13.37 -43.29 -7.63
CA VAL A 706 -13.82 -43.90 -6.37
C VAL A 706 -15.33 -44.15 -6.37
N ILE A 707 -16.12 -43.19 -6.87
CA ILE A 707 -17.58 -43.33 -7.01
C ILE A 707 -17.91 -44.46 -8.01
N HIS A 708 -17.26 -44.46 -9.18
CA HIS A 708 -17.48 -45.47 -10.21
C HIS A 708 -17.17 -46.89 -9.70
N ARG A 709 -16.07 -47.07 -8.97
CA ARG A 709 -15.73 -48.35 -8.34
C ARG A 709 -16.80 -48.81 -7.35
N GLY A 710 -17.28 -47.90 -6.49
CA GLY A 710 -18.35 -48.22 -5.53
C GLY A 710 -19.66 -48.64 -6.21
N LEU A 711 -20.03 -47.94 -7.29
CA LEU A 711 -21.22 -48.27 -8.09
C LEU A 711 -21.11 -49.64 -8.78
N ILE A 712 -19.95 -50.00 -9.35
CA ILE A 712 -19.76 -51.32 -9.97
C ILE A 712 -19.98 -52.44 -8.95
N ILE A 713 -19.32 -52.35 -7.78
CA ILE A 713 -19.42 -53.36 -6.73
C ILE A 713 -20.87 -53.51 -6.28
N SER A 714 -21.56 -52.40 -6.05
CA SER A 714 -22.97 -52.45 -5.66
C SER A 714 -23.88 -52.99 -6.76
N THR A 715 -23.59 -52.70 -8.04
CA THR A 715 -24.38 -53.23 -9.16
C THR A 715 -24.23 -54.74 -9.24
N MET A 716 -23.00 -55.26 -9.07
CA MET A 716 -22.77 -56.71 -9.00
C MET A 716 -23.52 -57.35 -7.82
N GLN A 717 -23.49 -56.73 -6.64
CA GLN A 717 -24.23 -57.19 -5.47
C GLN A 717 -25.75 -57.15 -5.67
N ALA A 718 -26.28 -56.12 -6.34
CA ALA A 718 -27.70 -55.99 -6.64
C ALA A 718 -28.16 -57.09 -7.61
N VAL A 719 -27.40 -57.33 -8.69
CA VAL A 719 -27.67 -58.39 -9.66
C VAL A 719 -27.59 -59.76 -8.99
N PHE A 720 -26.56 -60.02 -8.19
CA PHE A 720 -26.44 -61.27 -7.42
C PHE A 720 -27.64 -61.49 -6.50
N SER A 721 -28.01 -60.47 -5.73
CA SER A 721 -29.18 -60.54 -4.84
C SER A 721 -30.48 -60.81 -5.61
N ALA A 722 -30.65 -60.22 -6.80
CA ALA A 722 -31.83 -60.45 -7.62
C ALA A 722 -31.90 -61.89 -8.18
N VAL A 723 -30.75 -62.48 -8.55
CA VAL A 723 -30.68 -63.86 -9.08
C VAL A 723 -30.93 -64.90 -7.98
N PHE A 724 -30.44 -64.67 -6.76
CA PHE A 724 -30.57 -65.61 -5.64
C PHE A 724 -31.78 -65.30 -4.74
N TYR A 725 -32.98 -65.24 -5.32
CA TYR A 725 -34.27 -65.08 -4.60
C TYR A 725 -34.32 -63.89 -3.62
N PHE A 726 -33.70 -62.76 -3.96
CA PHE A 726 -33.63 -61.57 -3.10
C PHE A 726 -33.05 -61.88 -1.71
N ALA A 727 -32.12 -62.84 -1.65
CA ALA A 727 -31.37 -63.13 -0.44
C ALA A 727 -30.35 -62.01 -0.19
N SER A 728 -30.36 -61.45 1.03
CA SER A 728 -29.39 -60.44 1.46
C SER A 728 -28.08 -61.10 1.88
N ILE A 729 -27.37 -61.71 0.92
CA ILE A 729 -26.08 -62.38 1.13
C ILE A 729 -25.00 -61.47 0.57
N SER A 730 -23.99 -61.14 1.38
CA SER A 730 -22.83 -60.37 0.92
C SER A 730 -21.99 -61.23 -0.04
N LEU A 731 -21.52 -60.59 -1.10
CA LEU A 731 -20.62 -61.18 -2.10
C LEU A 731 -19.22 -61.39 -1.53
#